data_AF-A0A8T0QW27-F1
#
_entry.id   AF-A0A8T0QW27-F1
#
_cell.length_a   1.000
_cell.length_b   1.000
_cell.length_c   1.000
_cell.angle_alpha   90.00
_cell.angle_beta   90.00
_cell.angle_gamma   90.00
#
_symmetry.space_group_name_H-M   'P 1'
#
loop_
_entity.id
_entity.type
_entity.pdbx_description
1 polymer ?
#
loop_
_entity_poly.entity_id
_entity_poly.type
_entity_poly.pdbx_seq_one_letter_code
_entity_poly.pdbx_strand_id
1 'polypeptide(L)'
;MRALKELGEVGVLHAAQSSSLSRAQQFINEWELQCMVMASLFLQVFLFFVSGFRKRHSSRILSVLLWLAYLSANPLAIYVLGRFTLRSSGNRLAFFWAPFLLLHLGGQDTMTAFSMEDNALWKRHLLSLATQVPMAIYVVSKQLRGDDKQLVAPMVLMFVAGTAKYAERIWALKKAGSVAPGTSSSTSNLVSRASNDASWDMQGYYSQLLFVVTKNQEKNFELILHVAAEGFKLSLHFLMDMTPSISLLPDDIKGIKEALEAFRSSENIVHMAYKLAEINLSLIYDYLYTKFGTRHFHIAPVCNAFHRIIILTLTSVALGLFVRAMAGGKGHDAVDVIISYVLLVGAIVLETCSIFMSFVSSCWAYRTIMSCPLTCPLCQKLRGAHAALLSLARLLHPGNKGEWSAKLAQYSIIRACIQEKQETGLLQRTMRWIGIKQQTITHIRVSPEVKKLLLDKLLDIATTLRGTEWDIGVGKFNGQWAQWVVETKQDHHQRAAQQVLQVSNIKGLEFVSSALLWHIVTDICLLNDDDEVNGSSSHGENLDGGSASSHHETVDSISGLRGPAAELSDYIMYLIADCGAMAGSEGHYAVIRGQREVSRWLVEKHSGCDRMEVIREIRDEDSSFFHENYYPLLDRARRVASDLLQIEEEGGRWELITAVWLEMLCYTAHNCGAAFHAKHLTTGGEFVTHVKMLLFMAGFPFLKDVKEPLFPNKAGNIYS
;
A
#
# COMPACT_ATOMS: atom_id res chain seq x y z
N MET A 1 11.31 57.14 50.42
CA MET A 1 9.92 56.62 50.36
C MET A 1 9.56 56.00 49.01
N ARG A 2 9.78 56.67 47.86
CA ARG A 2 9.41 56.12 46.54
C ARG A 2 10.15 54.81 46.18
N ALA A 3 11.43 54.69 46.50
CA ALA A 3 12.22 53.46 46.30
C ALA A 3 11.79 52.26 47.19
N LEU A 4 11.26 52.50 48.39
CA LEU A 4 10.73 51.43 49.26
C LEU A 4 9.37 50.91 48.77
N LYS A 5 8.62 51.73 48.04
CA LYS A 5 7.33 51.34 47.45
C LYS A 5 7.53 50.46 46.21
N GLU A 6 8.53 50.76 45.38
CA GLU A 6 8.89 49.92 44.22
C GLU A 6 9.52 48.58 44.63
N LEU A 7 10.35 48.54 45.69
CA LEU A 7 10.85 47.27 46.25
C LEU A 7 9.73 46.40 46.83
N GLY A 8 8.69 47.02 47.40
CA GLY A 8 7.49 46.33 47.87
C GLY A 8 6.63 45.78 46.72
N GLU A 9 6.42 46.53 45.65
CA GLU A 9 5.66 46.09 44.48
C GLU A 9 6.37 44.99 43.68
N VAL A 10 7.70 45.06 43.53
CA VAL A 10 8.50 44.00 42.91
C VAL A 10 8.50 42.73 43.77
N GLY A 11 8.59 42.86 45.10
CA GLY A 11 8.47 41.72 46.03
C GLY A 11 7.09 41.04 46.00
N VAL A 12 6.02 41.83 45.87
CA VAL A 12 4.64 41.33 45.75
C VAL A 12 4.40 40.65 44.39
N LEU A 13 4.93 41.18 43.29
CA LEU A 13 4.87 40.54 41.96
C LEU A 13 5.65 39.22 41.93
N HIS A 14 6.85 39.18 42.54
CA HIS A 14 7.66 37.97 42.61
C HIS A 14 7.04 36.90 43.52
N ALA A 15 6.36 37.30 44.60
CA ALA A 15 5.60 36.41 45.49
C ALA A 15 4.29 35.91 44.85
N ALA A 16 3.61 36.75 44.06
CA ALA A 16 2.44 36.35 43.31
C ALA A 16 2.81 35.32 42.22
N GLN A 17 3.92 35.56 41.51
CA GLN A 17 4.44 34.66 40.47
C GLN A 17 4.98 33.33 41.03
N SER A 18 5.61 33.33 42.21
CA SER A 18 6.00 32.08 42.88
C SER A 18 4.79 31.30 43.41
N SER A 19 3.75 32.00 43.89
CA SER A 19 2.50 31.38 44.37
C SER A 19 1.61 30.81 43.25
N SER A 20 1.70 31.38 42.04
CA SER A 20 1.00 30.86 40.86
C SER A 20 1.75 29.67 40.26
N LEU A 21 3.09 29.72 40.24
CA LEU A 21 3.92 28.58 39.85
C LEU A 21 3.76 27.40 40.81
N SER A 22 3.69 27.65 42.13
CA SER A 22 3.48 26.60 43.12
C SER A 22 2.08 25.99 43.03
N ARG A 23 1.05 26.81 42.78
CA ARG A 23 -0.33 26.33 42.52
C ARG A 23 -0.42 25.54 41.22
N ALA A 24 0.24 25.99 40.15
CA ALA A 24 0.31 25.25 38.90
C ALA A 24 1.06 23.92 39.07
N GLN A 25 2.17 23.90 39.80
CA GLN A 25 2.92 22.68 40.10
C GLN A 25 2.10 21.70 40.94
N GLN A 26 1.36 22.20 41.93
CA GLN A 26 0.48 21.37 42.76
C GLN A 26 -0.69 20.82 41.96
N PHE A 27 -1.32 21.64 41.12
CA PHE A 27 -2.39 21.23 40.20
C PHE A 27 -1.90 20.16 39.21
N ILE A 28 -0.73 20.38 38.60
CA ILE A 28 -0.09 19.40 37.71
C ILE A 28 0.13 18.10 38.46
N ASN A 29 0.74 18.11 39.65
CA ASN A 29 1.02 16.90 40.42
C ASN A 29 -0.25 16.13 40.82
N GLU A 30 -1.36 16.83 41.08
CA GLU A 30 -2.64 16.23 41.44
C GLU A 30 -3.32 15.54 40.24
N TRP A 31 -3.34 16.22 39.07
CA TRP A 31 -4.07 15.77 37.87
C TRP A 31 -3.21 14.98 36.86
N GLU A 32 -1.89 14.93 37.05
CA GLU A 32 -0.93 14.36 36.09
C GLU A 32 -1.35 12.97 35.58
N LEU A 33 -1.60 12.04 36.50
CA LEU A 33 -1.93 10.66 36.15
C LEU A 33 -3.31 10.54 35.50
N GLN A 34 -4.30 11.32 35.97
CA GLN A 34 -5.64 11.36 35.41
C GLN A 34 -5.60 11.81 33.94
N CYS A 35 -4.90 12.92 33.68
CA CYS A 35 -4.72 13.44 32.32
C CYS A 35 -3.95 12.46 31.42
N MET A 36 -2.90 11.82 31.92
CA MET A 36 -2.12 10.88 31.11
C MET A 36 -2.87 9.58 30.79
N VAL A 37 -3.68 9.06 31.71
CA VAL A 37 -4.55 7.89 31.45
C VAL A 37 -5.59 8.23 30.39
N MET A 38 -6.21 9.40 30.49
CA MET A 38 -7.19 9.88 29.50
C MET A 38 -6.53 10.14 28.14
N ALA A 39 -5.34 10.72 28.11
CA ALA A 39 -4.56 10.89 26.88
C ALA A 39 -4.19 9.54 26.26
N SER A 40 -3.84 8.53 27.07
CA SER A 40 -3.58 7.17 26.60
C SER A 40 -4.83 6.58 25.93
N LEU A 41 -6.01 6.70 26.55
CA LEU A 41 -7.27 6.27 25.94
C LEU A 41 -7.58 7.04 24.66
N PHE A 42 -7.38 8.36 24.63
CA PHE A 42 -7.59 9.18 23.45
C PHE A 42 -6.73 8.72 22.27
N LEU A 43 -5.44 8.45 22.48
CA LEU A 43 -4.56 7.92 21.44
C LEU A 43 -5.06 6.58 20.90
N GLN A 44 -5.57 5.70 21.77
CA GLN A 44 -6.16 4.43 21.36
C GLN A 44 -7.43 4.63 20.52
N VAL A 45 -8.34 5.51 20.94
CA VAL A 45 -9.56 5.83 20.19
C VAL A 45 -9.21 6.46 18.82
N PHE A 46 -8.26 7.39 18.80
CA PHE A 46 -7.78 8.02 17.57
C PHE A 46 -7.19 6.99 16.60
N LEU A 47 -6.26 6.16 17.07
CA LEU A 47 -5.67 5.09 16.26
C LEU A 47 -6.72 4.11 15.77
N PHE A 48 -7.73 3.79 16.59
CA PHE A 48 -8.80 2.86 16.23
C PHE A 48 -9.58 3.33 14.99
N PHE A 49 -10.12 4.56 15.03
CA PHE A 49 -10.97 5.08 13.96
C PHE A 49 -10.18 5.57 12.75
N VAL A 50 -9.01 6.16 12.96
CA VAL A 50 -8.29 6.88 11.91
C VAL A 50 -7.38 5.96 11.08
N SER A 51 -6.87 4.87 11.66
CA SER A 51 -5.95 3.97 10.95
C SER A 51 -6.57 3.29 9.73
N GLY A 52 -7.88 3.00 9.73
CA GLY A 52 -8.56 2.37 8.59
C GLY A 52 -8.53 3.20 7.31
N PHE A 53 -8.38 4.53 7.41
CA PHE A 53 -8.35 5.42 6.25
C PHE A 53 -7.06 5.32 5.44
N ARG A 54 -5.93 4.95 6.07
CA ARG A 54 -4.61 4.91 5.40
C ARG A 54 -4.53 3.87 4.27
N LYS A 55 -5.37 2.83 4.34
CA LYS A 55 -5.50 1.81 3.28
C LYS A 55 -6.07 2.40 1.99
N ARG A 56 -7.03 3.34 2.09
CA ARG A 56 -7.83 3.84 0.96
C ARG A 56 -7.46 5.26 0.53
N HIS A 57 -6.81 6.03 1.39
CA HIS A 57 -6.51 7.43 1.14
C HIS A 57 -5.03 7.73 1.30
N SER A 58 -4.46 8.40 0.30
CA SER A 58 -3.14 9.02 0.38
C SER A 58 -3.28 10.43 0.96
N SER A 59 -2.78 10.63 2.18
CA SER A 59 -2.68 11.96 2.82
C SER A 59 -1.44 12.04 3.70
N ARG A 60 -0.55 12.98 3.38
CA ARG A 60 0.70 13.21 4.15
C ARG A 60 0.40 13.64 5.58
N ILE A 61 -0.58 14.52 5.78
CA ILE A 61 -0.98 15.01 7.12
C ILE A 61 -1.53 13.86 7.97
N LEU A 62 -2.41 13.04 7.39
CA LEU A 62 -2.98 11.88 8.07
C LEU A 62 -1.88 10.89 8.50
N SER A 63 -0.93 10.62 7.61
CA SER A 63 0.20 9.73 7.89
C SER A 63 1.06 10.24 9.04
N VAL A 64 1.39 11.54 9.08
CA VAL A 64 2.15 12.16 10.17
C VAL A 64 1.41 12.09 11.51
N LEU A 65 0.11 12.39 11.53
CA LEU A 65 -0.70 12.31 12.75
C LEU A 65 -0.80 10.88 13.28
N LEU A 66 -1.02 9.90 12.39
CA LEU A 66 -1.04 8.48 12.75
C LEU A 66 0.32 8.00 13.27
N TRP A 67 1.41 8.44 12.64
CA TRP A 67 2.77 8.12 13.06
C TRP A 67 3.06 8.65 14.47
N LEU A 68 2.74 9.92 14.74
CA LEU A 68 2.91 10.53 16.07
C LEU A 68 2.07 9.81 17.13
N ALA A 69 0.80 9.52 16.83
CA ALA A 69 -0.08 8.82 17.75
C ALA A 69 0.41 7.39 18.05
N TYR A 70 0.86 6.66 17.03
CA TYR A 70 1.38 5.30 17.16
C TYR A 70 2.64 5.26 18.02
N LEU A 71 3.59 6.15 17.76
CA LEU A 71 4.84 6.24 18.53
C LEU A 71 4.60 6.68 19.97
N SER A 72 3.62 7.54 20.22
CA SER A 72 3.34 8.06 21.56
C SER A 72 2.55 7.08 22.43
N ALA A 73 1.71 6.23 21.84
CA ALA A 73 0.75 5.39 22.56
C ALA A 73 1.42 4.41 23.54
N ASN A 74 2.46 3.69 23.11
CA ASN A 74 3.13 2.68 23.96
C ASN A 74 3.98 3.32 25.07
N PRO A 75 4.89 4.28 24.78
CA PRO A 75 5.69 4.91 25.83
C PRO A 75 4.84 5.60 26.90
N LEU A 76 3.76 6.28 26.50
CA LEU A 76 2.84 6.92 27.44
C LEU A 76 2.22 5.89 28.40
N ALA A 77 1.70 4.77 27.89
CA ALA A 77 1.11 3.73 28.73
C ALA A 77 2.13 3.08 29.69
N ILE A 78 3.36 2.82 29.22
CA ILE A 78 4.46 2.30 30.06
C ILE A 78 4.85 3.30 31.14
N TYR A 79 4.98 4.57 30.79
CA TYR A 79 5.32 5.64 31.73
C TYR A 79 4.30 5.73 32.87
N VAL A 80 3.01 5.78 32.54
CA VAL A 80 1.93 5.84 33.54
C VAL A 80 1.93 4.60 34.41
N LEU A 81 2.12 3.41 33.83
CA LEU A 81 2.19 2.15 34.58
C LEU A 81 3.37 2.15 35.57
N GLY A 82 4.52 2.69 35.13
CA GLY A 82 5.69 2.88 35.99
C GLY A 82 5.43 3.87 37.14
N ARG A 83 4.72 4.97 36.90
CA ARG A 83 4.36 5.93 37.96
C ARG A 83 3.43 5.31 39.01
N PHE A 84 2.54 4.38 38.63
CA PHE A 84 1.71 3.67 39.62
C PHE A 84 2.53 2.81 40.57
N THR A 85 3.71 2.30 40.18
CA THR A 85 4.50 1.45 41.07
C THR A 85 5.19 2.25 42.17
N LEU A 86 5.53 3.51 41.88
CA LEU A 86 6.16 4.45 42.82
C LEU A 86 5.16 5.06 43.82
N ARG A 87 3.86 5.06 43.51
CA ARG A 87 2.83 5.68 44.38
C ARG A 87 2.60 4.84 45.64
N SER A 88 2.55 5.52 46.79
CA SER A 88 2.11 4.96 48.08
C SER A 88 0.57 5.01 48.19
N SER A 89 0.03 4.31 49.19
CA SER A 89 -1.37 3.86 49.38
C SER A 89 -2.51 4.91 49.39
N GLY A 90 -2.27 6.16 48.96
CA GLY A 90 -3.19 7.30 49.09
C GLY A 90 -4.42 7.28 48.18
N ASN A 91 -4.29 7.00 46.87
CA ASN A 91 -5.44 6.92 45.93
C ASN A 91 -5.61 5.49 45.40
N ARG A 92 -6.44 4.70 46.10
CA ARG A 92 -6.66 3.27 45.81
C ARG A 92 -7.37 3.03 44.46
N LEU A 93 -8.17 3.98 43.97
CA LEU A 93 -8.85 3.85 42.68
C LEU A 93 -7.90 4.06 41.49
N ALA A 94 -6.82 4.83 41.64
CA ALA A 94 -5.83 5.00 40.58
C ALA A 94 -5.14 3.68 40.19
N PHE A 95 -4.96 2.74 41.14
CA PHE A 95 -4.40 1.42 40.85
C PHE A 95 -5.32 0.54 39.99
N PHE A 96 -6.63 0.84 39.95
CA PHE A 96 -7.59 0.17 39.05
C PHE A 96 -7.32 0.44 37.58
N TRP A 97 -6.60 1.51 37.25
CA TRP A 97 -6.28 1.84 35.86
C TRP A 97 -5.11 1.04 35.28
N ALA A 98 -4.28 0.40 36.12
CA ALA A 98 -3.11 -0.34 35.66
C ALA A 98 -3.44 -1.48 34.64
N PRO A 99 -4.47 -2.31 34.86
CA PRO A 99 -4.94 -3.27 33.85
C PRO A 99 -5.37 -2.64 32.51
N PHE A 100 -5.95 -1.43 32.53
CA PHE A 100 -6.33 -0.73 31.30
C PHE A 100 -5.10 -0.27 30.51
N LEU A 101 -4.00 0.06 31.18
CA LEU A 101 -2.75 0.35 30.49
C LEU A 101 -2.18 -0.88 29.77
N LEU A 102 -2.33 -2.09 30.36
CA LEU A 102 -2.02 -3.33 29.63
C LEU A 102 -2.94 -3.53 28.41
N LEU A 103 -4.23 -3.23 28.56
CA LEU A 103 -5.18 -3.25 27.45
C LEU A 103 -4.78 -2.26 26.34
N HIS A 104 -4.36 -1.05 26.69
CA HIS A 104 -3.87 -0.03 25.75
C HIS A 104 -2.56 -0.46 25.07
N LEU A 105 -1.64 -1.11 25.80
CA LEU A 105 -0.42 -1.70 25.22
C LEU A 105 -0.72 -2.83 24.24
N GLY A 106 -1.85 -3.51 24.44
CA GLY A 106 -2.41 -4.42 23.45
C GLY A 106 -2.73 -3.75 22.12
N GLY A 107 -2.90 -2.44 22.06
CA GLY A 107 -3.14 -1.70 20.82
C GLY A 107 -4.48 -2.06 20.15
N GLN A 108 -4.80 -1.32 19.10
CA GLN A 108 -6.08 -1.45 18.40
C GLN A 108 -6.08 -2.59 17.39
N ASP A 109 -7.26 -3.11 17.09
CA ASP A 109 -7.41 -4.20 16.11
C ASP A 109 -7.21 -3.75 14.66
N THR A 110 -7.52 -2.47 14.39
CA THR A 110 -7.36 -1.81 13.10
C THR A 110 -5.91 -1.49 12.75
N MET A 111 -4.98 -1.51 13.72
CA MET A 111 -3.56 -1.26 13.48
C MET A 111 -2.64 -1.98 14.47
N THR A 112 -1.86 -2.94 13.98
CA THR A 112 -0.80 -3.63 14.74
C THR A 112 0.55 -2.96 14.57
N ALA A 113 0.88 -2.64 13.33
CA ALA A 113 2.16 -2.11 12.88
C ALA A 113 1.95 -0.83 12.07
N PHE A 114 2.80 0.17 12.26
CA PHE A 114 2.76 1.35 11.41
C PHE A 114 3.46 1.06 10.09
N SER A 115 4.60 0.38 10.11
CA SER A 115 5.33 -0.09 8.93
C SER A 115 5.71 -1.56 9.06
N MET A 116 6.13 -2.20 7.97
CA MET A 116 6.49 -3.62 7.99
C MET A 116 7.67 -3.91 8.92
N GLU A 117 8.59 -2.95 9.09
CA GLU A 117 9.74 -3.07 9.99
C GLU A 117 9.31 -3.27 11.45
N ASP A 118 8.18 -2.69 11.87
CA ASP A 118 7.64 -2.91 13.22
C ASP A 118 7.29 -4.38 13.47
N ASN A 119 6.85 -5.11 12.42
CA ASN A 119 6.57 -6.54 12.52
C ASN A 119 7.84 -7.35 12.77
N ALA A 120 8.96 -7.00 12.12
CA ALA A 120 10.24 -7.65 12.33
C ALA A 120 10.76 -7.46 13.76
N LEU A 121 10.36 -6.36 14.42
CA LEU A 121 10.75 -5.99 15.78
C LEU A 121 9.87 -6.59 16.88
N TRP A 122 9.02 -7.59 16.57
CA TRP A 122 8.11 -8.21 17.55
C TRP A 122 8.78 -8.69 18.85
N LYS A 123 10.06 -9.10 18.81
CA LYS A 123 10.83 -9.50 20.00
C LYS A 123 10.98 -8.37 21.02
N ARG A 124 11.03 -7.10 20.57
CA ARG A 124 11.04 -5.92 21.46
C ARG A 124 9.72 -5.81 22.21
N HIS A 125 8.60 -6.03 21.53
CA HIS A 125 7.28 -6.05 22.16
C HIS A 125 7.12 -7.22 23.14
N LEU A 126 7.70 -8.39 22.85
CA LEU A 126 7.75 -9.52 23.78
C LEU A 126 8.52 -9.18 25.06
N LEU A 127 9.70 -8.55 24.93
CA LEU A 127 10.48 -8.10 26.08
C LEU A 127 9.70 -7.05 26.90
N SER A 128 9.00 -6.14 26.24
CA SER A 128 8.12 -5.17 26.90
C SER A 128 7.00 -5.89 27.66
N LEU A 129 6.32 -6.88 27.08
CA LEU A 129 5.32 -7.68 27.81
C LEU A 129 5.91 -8.33 29.07
N ALA A 130 7.09 -8.93 28.95
CA ALA A 130 7.78 -9.59 30.06
C ALA A 130 8.15 -8.65 31.21
N THR A 131 8.26 -7.33 30.96
CA THR A 131 8.52 -6.33 32.00
C THR A 131 7.23 -5.68 32.52
N GLN A 132 6.27 -5.36 31.63
CA GLN A 132 5.05 -4.65 32.00
C GLN A 132 4.03 -5.53 32.73
N VAL A 133 3.94 -6.84 32.40
CA VAL A 133 3.01 -7.75 33.09
C VAL A 133 3.39 -7.91 34.58
N PRO A 134 4.66 -8.17 34.96
CA PRO A 134 5.06 -8.16 36.36
C PRO A 134 4.82 -6.81 37.06
N MET A 135 5.06 -5.70 36.36
CA MET A 135 4.81 -4.35 36.90
C MET A 135 3.33 -4.16 37.24
N ALA A 136 2.43 -4.58 36.36
CA ALA A 136 1.00 -4.55 36.59
C ALA A 136 0.57 -5.53 37.70
N ILE A 137 1.15 -6.74 37.78
CA ILE A 137 0.91 -7.69 38.88
C ILE A 137 1.27 -7.03 40.22
N TYR A 138 2.42 -6.34 40.29
CA TYR A 138 2.82 -5.63 41.50
C TYR A 138 1.80 -4.56 41.90
N VAL A 139 1.34 -3.73 40.96
CA VAL A 139 0.30 -2.70 41.23
C VAL A 139 -1.02 -3.34 41.68
N VAL A 140 -1.47 -4.39 41.00
CA VAL A 140 -2.68 -5.13 41.37
C VAL A 140 -2.51 -5.74 42.77
N SER A 141 -1.35 -6.31 43.10
CA SER A 141 -1.07 -6.91 44.41
C SER A 141 -1.12 -5.90 45.57
N LYS A 142 -0.74 -4.63 45.31
CA LYS A 142 -0.91 -3.55 46.30
C LYS A 142 -2.38 -3.31 46.62
N GLN A 143 -3.27 -3.40 45.63
CA GLN A 143 -4.71 -3.28 45.85
C GLN A 143 -5.26 -4.44 46.69
N LEU A 144 -4.81 -5.67 46.43
CA LEU A 144 -5.25 -6.86 47.18
C LEU A 144 -4.93 -6.80 48.67
N ARG A 145 -3.89 -6.04 49.06
CA ARG A 145 -3.50 -5.86 50.47
C ARG A 145 -4.35 -4.81 51.22
N GLY A 146 -5.24 -4.09 50.52
CA GLY A 146 -6.14 -3.12 51.13
C GLY A 146 -7.50 -3.71 51.53
N ASP A 147 -8.29 -2.93 52.29
CA ASP A 147 -9.61 -3.35 52.79
C ASP A 147 -10.71 -3.43 51.70
N ASP A 148 -10.45 -2.88 50.52
CA ASP A 148 -11.42 -2.74 49.41
C ASP A 148 -11.46 -3.95 48.47
N LYS A 149 -11.81 -5.11 49.04
CA LYS A 149 -11.88 -6.40 48.32
C LYS A 149 -12.84 -6.41 47.12
N GLN A 150 -13.82 -5.50 47.08
CA GLN A 150 -14.82 -5.43 46.00
C GLN A 150 -14.24 -5.00 44.64
N LEU A 151 -13.15 -4.22 44.62
CA LEU A 151 -12.50 -3.76 43.38
C LEU A 151 -11.50 -4.77 42.81
N VAL A 152 -11.15 -5.81 43.56
CA VAL A 152 -10.17 -6.83 43.14
C VAL A 152 -10.71 -7.65 41.97
N ALA A 153 -11.95 -8.13 42.05
CA ALA A 153 -12.56 -8.94 41.00
C ALA A 153 -12.60 -8.23 39.63
N PRO A 154 -13.17 -7.02 39.48
CA PRO A 154 -13.16 -6.32 38.19
C PRO A 154 -11.74 -5.99 37.71
N MET A 155 -10.81 -5.71 38.62
CA MET A 155 -9.40 -5.46 38.28
C MET A 155 -8.72 -6.70 37.70
N VAL A 156 -8.94 -7.89 38.29
CA VAL A 156 -8.39 -9.16 37.79
C VAL A 156 -8.98 -9.51 36.42
N LEU A 157 -10.28 -9.33 36.22
CA LEU A 157 -10.92 -9.54 34.91
C LEU A 157 -10.29 -8.65 33.83
N MET A 158 -10.11 -7.35 34.13
CA MET A 158 -9.45 -6.42 33.21
C MET A 158 -7.97 -6.75 32.99
N PHE A 159 -7.28 -7.27 34.01
CA PHE A 159 -5.88 -7.69 33.89
C PHE A 159 -5.73 -8.88 32.95
N VAL A 160 -6.61 -9.88 33.06
CA VAL A 160 -6.65 -11.03 32.15
C VAL A 160 -6.97 -10.58 30.72
N ALA A 161 -8.00 -9.74 30.54
CA ALA A 161 -8.36 -9.20 29.23
C ALA A 161 -7.23 -8.37 28.59
N GLY A 162 -6.61 -7.48 29.37
CA GLY A 162 -5.50 -6.64 28.91
C GLY A 162 -4.26 -7.46 28.54
N THR A 163 -3.89 -8.45 29.35
CA THR A 163 -2.77 -9.36 29.07
C THR A 163 -3.04 -10.19 27.81
N ALA A 164 -4.26 -10.72 27.64
CA ALA A 164 -4.65 -11.48 26.46
C ALA A 164 -4.55 -10.63 25.18
N LYS A 165 -5.07 -9.39 25.20
CA LYS A 165 -4.97 -8.45 24.07
C LYS A 165 -3.52 -8.06 23.75
N TYR A 166 -2.67 -7.94 24.76
CA TYR A 166 -1.25 -7.66 24.56
C TYR A 166 -0.49 -8.86 23.96
N ALA A 167 -0.77 -10.06 24.44
CA ALA A 167 -0.25 -11.29 23.83
C ALA A 167 -0.71 -11.45 22.37
N GLU A 168 -1.98 -11.14 22.07
CA GLU A 168 -2.55 -11.17 20.72
C GLU A 168 -1.78 -10.25 19.76
N ARG A 169 -1.46 -9.01 20.18
CA ARG A 169 -0.65 -8.08 19.38
C ARG A 169 0.71 -8.67 19.05
N ILE A 170 1.41 -9.25 20.03
CA ILE A 170 2.74 -9.81 19.83
C ILE A 170 2.70 -11.02 18.89
N TRP A 171 1.69 -11.87 19.03
CA TRP A 171 1.47 -12.99 18.14
C TRP A 171 1.21 -12.53 16.69
N ALA A 172 0.36 -11.51 16.50
CA ALA A 172 0.09 -10.92 15.19
C ALA A 172 1.37 -10.35 14.54
N LEU A 173 2.14 -9.55 15.29
CA LEU A 173 3.42 -8.99 14.81
C LEU A 173 4.41 -10.10 14.43
N LYS A 174 4.52 -11.15 15.26
CA LYS A 174 5.40 -12.31 14.97
C LYS A 174 5.00 -13.02 13.68
N LYS A 175 3.70 -13.25 13.48
CA LYS A 175 3.18 -13.92 12.28
C LYS A 175 3.39 -13.10 11.02
N ALA A 176 3.05 -11.80 11.06
CA ALA A 176 3.32 -10.88 9.94
C ALA A 176 4.82 -10.77 9.65
N GLY A 177 5.65 -10.64 10.69
CA GLY A 177 7.11 -10.52 10.56
C GLY A 177 7.79 -11.77 10.01
N SER A 178 7.23 -12.96 10.25
CA SER A 178 7.79 -14.22 9.76
C SER A 178 7.73 -14.41 8.24
N VAL A 179 6.98 -13.57 7.53
CA VAL A 179 6.84 -13.62 6.06
C VAL A 179 7.74 -12.59 5.37
N ALA A 180 8.37 -11.68 6.12
CA ALA A 180 9.25 -10.66 5.57
C ALA A 180 10.68 -11.17 5.30
N PRO A 181 11.28 -10.84 4.14
CA PRO A 181 12.69 -11.10 3.86
C PRO A 181 13.62 -10.52 4.94
N GLY A 182 14.73 -11.21 5.23
CA GLY A 182 15.77 -10.71 6.14
C GLY A 182 15.47 -10.78 7.65
N THR A 183 14.35 -11.36 8.07
CA THR A 183 13.94 -11.40 9.49
C THR A 183 14.54 -12.56 10.31
N SER A 184 15.25 -13.52 9.69
CA SER A 184 15.88 -14.65 10.40
C SER A 184 17.03 -15.31 9.62
N SER A 185 17.85 -16.13 10.30
CA SER A 185 18.83 -17.07 9.73
C SER A 185 18.20 -18.22 8.91
N SER A 186 16.92 -18.10 8.51
CA SER A 186 16.10 -19.17 7.96
C SER A 186 15.33 -18.75 6.70
N THR A 187 15.69 -17.62 6.06
CA THR A 187 15.07 -17.18 4.79
C THR A 187 15.08 -18.28 3.73
N SER A 188 16.16 -19.06 3.63
CA SER A 188 16.25 -20.23 2.73
C SER A 188 15.16 -21.28 3.00
N ASN A 189 14.91 -21.63 4.27
CA ASN A 189 13.85 -22.57 4.64
C ASN A 189 12.45 -21.99 4.35
N LEU A 190 12.27 -20.68 4.50
CA LEU A 190 11.00 -20.03 4.19
C LEU A 190 10.73 -20.04 2.69
N VAL A 191 11.73 -19.70 1.87
CA VAL A 191 11.66 -19.77 0.41
C VAL A 191 11.39 -21.20 -0.04
N SER A 192 12.07 -22.20 0.54
CA SER A 192 11.83 -23.61 0.24
C SER A 192 10.39 -24.04 0.58
N ARG A 193 9.84 -23.62 1.73
CA ARG A 193 8.44 -23.87 2.07
C ARG A 193 7.49 -23.17 1.11
N ALA A 194 7.72 -21.90 0.81
CA ALA A 194 6.91 -21.12 -0.12
C ALA A 194 6.88 -21.77 -1.52
N SER A 195 8.02 -22.30 -1.98
CA SER A 195 8.12 -23.04 -3.23
C SER A 195 7.27 -24.30 -3.22
N ASN A 196 7.38 -25.12 -2.18
CA ASN A 196 6.59 -26.36 -2.06
C ASN A 196 5.10 -26.05 -1.96
N ASP A 197 4.73 -25.04 -1.17
CA ASP A 197 3.35 -24.63 -1.02
C ASP A 197 2.76 -24.16 -2.36
N ALA A 198 3.53 -23.37 -3.13
CA ALA A 198 3.09 -22.85 -4.40
C ALA A 198 2.82 -23.94 -5.45
N SER A 199 3.60 -25.03 -5.50
CA SER A 199 3.33 -26.12 -6.45
C SER A 199 1.97 -26.78 -6.23
N TRP A 200 1.52 -26.89 -4.98
CA TRP A 200 0.21 -27.48 -4.64
C TRP A 200 -0.93 -26.48 -4.76
N ASP A 201 -0.76 -25.27 -4.22
CA ASP A 201 -1.84 -24.29 -4.11
C ASP A 201 -2.21 -23.68 -5.47
N MET A 202 -1.28 -23.67 -6.44
CA MET A 202 -1.46 -23.04 -7.74
C MET A 202 -2.55 -23.71 -8.58
N GLN A 203 -2.61 -25.04 -8.61
CA GLN A 203 -3.64 -25.77 -9.37
C GLN A 203 -5.05 -25.44 -8.86
N GLY A 204 -5.21 -25.35 -7.53
CA GLY A 204 -6.45 -24.91 -6.90
C GLY A 204 -6.82 -23.48 -7.29
N TYR A 205 -5.85 -22.57 -7.31
CA TYR A 205 -6.07 -21.17 -7.71
C TYR A 205 -6.56 -21.03 -9.16
N TYR A 206 -5.84 -21.60 -10.13
CA TYR A 206 -6.22 -21.45 -11.55
C TYR A 206 -7.49 -22.22 -11.92
N SER A 207 -7.75 -23.37 -11.31
CA SER A 207 -9.02 -24.10 -11.55
C SER A 207 -10.24 -23.30 -11.09
N GLN A 208 -10.15 -22.60 -9.96
CA GLN A 208 -11.22 -21.72 -9.49
C GLN A 208 -11.36 -20.46 -10.36
N LEU A 209 -10.24 -19.88 -10.81
CA LEU A 209 -10.26 -18.73 -11.72
C LEU A 209 -10.90 -19.10 -13.07
N LEU A 210 -10.54 -20.27 -13.62
CA LEU A 210 -11.15 -20.82 -14.83
C LEU A 210 -12.63 -21.12 -14.65
N PHE A 211 -13.05 -21.62 -13.47
CA PHE A 211 -14.46 -21.83 -13.16
C PHE A 211 -15.26 -20.53 -13.20
N VAL A 212 -14.72 -19.43 -12.65
CA VAL A 212 -15.38 -18.12 -12.67
C VAL A 212 -15.62 -17.64 -14.10
N VAL A 213 -14.60 -17.74 -14.95
CA VAL A 213 -14.69 -17.31 -16.36
C VAL A 213 -15.61 -18.22 -17.17
N THR A 214 -15.43 -19.54 -17.09
CA THR A 214 -16.25 -20.51 -17.85
C THR A 214 -17.73 -20.44 -17.48
N LYS A 215 -18.07 -19.99 -16.27
CA LYS A 215 -19.45 -19.81 -15.80
C LYS A 215 -20.00 -18.39 -15.98
N ASN A 216 -19.26 -17.49 -16.64
CA ASN A 216 -19.62 -16.09 -16.82
C ASN A 216 -19.98 -15.40 -15.48
N GLN A 217 -19.17 -15.62 -14.44
CA GLN A 217 -19.36 -15.09 -13.08
C GLN A 217 -18.33 -14.03 -12.71
N GLU A 218 -17.72 -13.36 -13.69
CA GLU A 218 -16.62 -12.38 -13.51
C GLU A 218 -17.05 -11.11 -12.75
N LYS A 219 -18.35 -10.87 -12.61
CA LYS A 219 -18.91 -9.79 -11.76
C LYS A 219 -19.30 -10.25 -10.35
N ASN A 220 -19.22 -11.55 -10.07
CA ASN A 220 -19.63 -12.11 -8.79
C ASN A 220 -18.55 -11.91 -7.72
N PHE A 221 -18.71 -10.86 -6.93
CA PHE A 221 -17.76 -10.50 -5.86
C PHE A 221 -17.49 -11.64 -4.87
N GLU A 222 -18.50 -12.44 -4.49
CA GLU A 222 -18.33 -13.52 -3.52
C GLU A 222 -17.39 -14.62 -4.07
N LEU A 223 -17.50 -14.93 -5.36
CA LEU A 223 -16.61 -15.88 -6.03
C LEU A 223 -15.20 -15.31 -6.19
N ILE A 224 -15.05 -14.06 -6.61
CA ILE A 224 -13.72 -13.41 -6.73
C ILE A 224 -13.02 -13.38 -5.37
N LEU A 225 -13.74 -13.04 -4.29
CA LEU A 225 -13.20 -13.08 -2.93
C LEU A 225 -12.82 -14.49 -2.49
N HIS A 226 -13.59 -15.50 -2.91
CA HIS A 226 -13.23 -16.90 -2.66
C HIS A 226 -11.90 -17.25 -3.34
N VAL A 227 -11.76 -16.96 -4.64
CA VAL A 227 -10.52 -17.17 -5.42
C VAL A 227 -9.33 -16.45 -4.78
N ALA A 228 -9.52 -15.18 -4.41
CA ALA A 228 -8.47 -14.35 -3.78
C ALA A 228 -7.94 -14.98 -2.48
N ALA A 229 -8.85 -15.49 -1.65
CA ALA A 229 -8.48 -16.01 -0.35
C ALA A 229 -8.00 -17.46 -0.39
N GLU A 230 -8.35 -18.27 -1.41
CA GLU A 230 -7.63 -19.52 -1.71
C GLU A 230 -6.20 -19.21 -2.19
N GLY A 231 -6.05 -18.24 -3.11
CA GLY A 231 -4.76 -17.78 -3.62
C GLY A 231 -3.95 -16.86 -2.68
N PHE A 232 -4.41 -16.65 -1.45
CA PHE A 232 -3.82 -15.64 -0.55
C PHE A 232 -2.36 -15.95 -0.21
N LYS A 233 -2.04 -17.21 0.08
CA LYS A 233 -0.68 -17.61 0.46
C LYS A 233 0.30 -17.43 -0.70
N LEU A 234 -0.09 -17.84 -1.91
CA LEU A 234 0.68 -17.64 -3.14
C LEU A 234 0.92 -16.15 -3.42
N SER A 235 -0.14 -15.34 -3.39
CA SER A 235 -0.05 -13.90 -3.67
C SER A 235 0.77 -13.15 -2.61
N LEU A 236 0.64 -13.54 -1.34
CA LEU A 236 1.48 -13.02 -0.25
C LEU A 236 2.95 -13.37 -0.48
N HIS A 237 3.27 -14.64 -0.73
CA HIS A 237 4.65 -15.07 -0.98
C HIS A 237 5.24 -14.37 -2.21
N PHE A 238 4.44 -14.17 -3.26
CA PHE A 238 4.88 -13.46 -4.46
C PHE A 238 5.11 -11.97 -4.21
N LEU A 239 4.21 -11.29 -3.48
CA LEU A 239 4.41 -9.88 -3.10
C LEU A 239 5.67 -9.70 -2.24
N MET A 240 5.92 -10.68 -1.37
CA MET A 240 7.02 -10.69 -0.41
C MET A 240 8.35 -11.19 -0.98
N ASP A 241 8.44 -11.43 -2.30
CA ASP A 241 9.62 -11.96 -3.00
C ASP A 241 10.12 -13.30 -2.42
N MET A 242 9.19 -14.11 -1.90
CA MET A 242 9.46 -15.43 -1.30
C MET A 242 9.18 -16.59 -2.26
N THR A 243 8.48 -16.36 -3.36
CA THR A 243 8.20 -17.37 -4.39
C THR A 243 9.38 -17.44 -5.36
N PRO A 244 10.22 -18.50 -5.32
CA PRO A 244 11.28 -18.65 -6.32
C PRO A 244 10.65 -18.96 -7.68
N SER A 245 11.44 -18.91 -8.76
CA SER A 245 11.02 -19.50 -10.03
C SER A 245 10.88 -21.01 -9.86
N ILE A 246 9.66 -21.53 -9.98
CA ILE A 246 9.36 -22.95 -9.77
C ILE A 246 9.36 -23.65 -11.11
N SER A 247 10.13 -24.73 -11.24
CA SER A 247 10.02 -25.67 -12.36
C SER A 247 8.76 -26.50 -12.15
N LEU A 248 7.67 -26.12 -12.83
CA LEU A 248 6.43 -26.87 -12.78
C LEU A 248 6.48 -28.11 -13.66
N LEU A 249 5.62 -29.10 -13.36
CA LEU A 249 5.40 -30.20 -14.29
C LEU A 249 4.78 -29.66 -15.59
N PRO A 250 5.08 -30.26 -16.75
CA PRO A 250 4.50 -29.85 -18.03
C PRO A 250 2.96 -29.81 -18.03
N ASP A 251 2.31 -30.72 -17.31
CA ASP A 251 0.85 -30.79 -17.20
C ASP A 251 0.27 -29.59 -16.42
N ASP A 252 0.96 -29.12 -15.38
CA ASP A 252 0.54 -27.95 -14.60
C ASP A 252 0.67 -26.67 -15.42
N ILE A 253 1.75 -26.54 -16.21
CA ILE A 253 1.95 -25.42 -17.14
C ILE A 253 0.84 -25.41 -18.19
N LYS A 254 0.48 -26.58 -18.71
CA LYS A 254 -0.62 -26.70 -19.67
C LYS A 254 -1.95 -26.22 -19.07
N GLY A 255 -2.26 -26.60 -17.82
CA GLY A 255 -3.47 -26.15 -17.13
C GLY A 255 -3.53 -24.64 -16.92
N ILE A 256 -2.40 -24.00 -16.61
CA ILE A 256 -2.31 -22.53 -16.55
C ILE A 256 -2.58 -21.92 -17.92
N LYS A 257 -1.94 -22.46 -18.97
CA LYS A 257 -2.12 -21.95 -20.35
C LYS A 257 -3.56 -22.04 -20.81
N GLU A 258 -4.21 -23.19 -20.62
CA GLU A 258 -5.64 -23.37 -20.93
C GLU A 258 -6.50 -22.34 -20.18
N ALA A 259 -6.17 -22.04 -18.92
CA ALA A 259 -6.87 -21.00 -18.17
C ALA A 259 -6.63 -19.59 -18.74
N LEU A 260 -5.39 -19.25 -19.08
CA LEU A 260 -5.05 -17.95 -19.65
C LEU A 260 -5.63 -17.73 -21.05
N GLU A 261 -5.66 -18.77 -21.89
CA GLU A 261 -6.30 -18.72 -23.21
C GLU A 261 -7.81 -18.49 -23.10
N ALA A 262 -8.46 -19.02 -22.05
CA ALA A 262 -9.86 -18.74 -21.76
C ALA A 262 -10.10 -17.28 -21.33
N PHE A 263 -9.07 -16.58 -20.85
CA PHE A 263 -9.16 -15.17 -20.43
C PHE A 263 -9.04 -14.21 -21.62
N ARG A 264 -9.80 -14.43 -22.70
CA ARG A 264 -9.85 -13.45 -23.79
C ARG A 264 -10.32 -12.10 -23.25
N SER A 265 -9.54 -11.04 -23.45
CA SER A 265 -9.87 -9.75 -22.86
C SER A 265 -11.28 -9.27 -23.24
N SER A 266 -12.04 -8.98 -22.20
CA SER A 266 -13.38 -8.41 -22.25
C SER A 266 -13.53 -7.46 -21.07
N GLU A 267 -14.50 -6.53 -21.12
CA GLU A 267 -14.74 -5.61 -20.00
C GLU A 267 -14.97 -6.34 -18.67
N ASN A 268 -15.61 -7.51 -18.72
CA ASN A 268 -15.88 -8.34 -17.55
C ASN A 268 -14.59 -8.94 -16.97
N ILE A 269 -13.68 -9.43 -17.83
CA ILE A 269 -12.40 -9.99 -17.42
C ILE A 269 -11.47 -8.89 -16.89
N VAL A 270 -11.45 -7.71 -17.52
CA VAL A 270 -10.73 -6.54 -17.00
C VAL A 270 -11.24 -6.20 -15.60
N HIS A 271 -12.55 -6.08 -15.42
CA HIS A 271 -13.13 -5.81 -14.11
C HIS A 271 -12.72 -6.87 -13.07
N MET A 272 -12.85 -8.16 -13.40
CA MET A 272 -12.48 -9.26 -12.52
C MET A 272 -11.00 -9.23 -12.16
N ALA A 273 -10.11 -9.03 -13.13
CA ALA A 273 -8.67 -9.06 -12.93
C ALA A 273 -8.21 -7.99 -11.95
N TYR A 274 -8.64 -6.75 -12.17
CA TYR A 274 -8.33 -5.64 -11.27
C TYR A 274 -9.01 -5.79 -9.92
N LYS A 275 -10.24 -6.33 -9.87
CA LYS A 275 -10.93 -6.56 -8.59
C LYS A 275 -10.25 -7.66 -7.77
N LEU A 276 -9.78 -8.73 -8.42
CA LEU A 276 -9.02 -9.79 -7.78
C LEU A 276 -7.68 -9.27 -7.25
N ALA A 277 -6.96 -8.47 -8.04
CA ALA A 277 -5.74 -7.80 -7.59
C ALA A 277 -5.99 -6.90 -6.36
N GLU A 278 -7.04 -6.09 -6.39
CA GLU A 278 -7.45 -5.23 -5.29
C GLU A 278 -7.77 -6.02 -4.02
N ILE A 279 -8.52 -7.12 -4.13
CA ILE A 279 -8.85 -7.98 -2.98
C ILE A 279 -7.60 -8.67 -2.44
N ASN A 280 -6.71 -9.19 -3.30
CA ASN A 280 -5.44 -9.80 -2.87
C ASN A 280 -4.61 -8.80 -2.04
N LEU A 281 -4.42 -7.58 -2.54
CA LEU A 281 -3.67 -6.54 -1.82
C LEU A 281 -4.37 -6.11 -0.52
N SER A 282 -5.69 -6.06 -0.52
CA SER A 282 -6.52 -5.80 0.67
C SER A 282 -6.30 -6.87 1.75
N LEU A 283 -6.31 -8.15 1.38
CA LEU A 283 -6.06 -9.27 2.30
C LEU A 283 -4.61 -9.25 2.83
N ILE A 284 -3.64 -8.92 1.97
CA ILE A 284 -2.23 -8.79 2.36
C ILE A 284 -2.02 -7.61 3.30
N TYR A 285 -2.64 -6.45 3.03
CA TYR A 285 -2.62 -5.30 3.95
C TYR A 285 -3.15 -5.70 5.32
N ASP A 286 -4.33 -6.36 5.37
CA ASP A 286 -4.94 -6.77 6.62
C ASP A 286 -4.04 -7.74 7.39
N TYR A 287 -3.35 -8.65 6.69
CA TYR A 287 -2.42 -9.61 7.30
C TYR A 287 -1.16 -8.93 7.85
N LEU A 288 -0.61 -7.94 7.15
CA LEU A 288 0.65 -7.28 7.54
C LEU A 288 0.45 -6.19 8.60
N TYR A 289 -0.69 -5.50 8.61
CA TYR A 289 -0.84 -4.25 9.37
C TYR A 289 -2.00 -4.24 10.38
N THR A 290 -2.84 -5.28 10.41
CA THR A 290 -4.01 -5.33 11.31
C THR A 290 -4.06 -6.65 12.09
N LYS A 291 -4.78 -6.66 13.23
CA LYS A 291 -5.04 -7.93 13.93
C LYS A 291 -6.07 -8.79 13.21
N PHE A 292 -6.95 -8.14 12.43
CA PHE A 292 -8.01 -8.82 11.69
C PHE A 292 -7.42 -9.86 10.74
N GLY A 293 -6.50 -9.47 9.85
CA GLY A 293 -5.96 -10.38 8.85
C GLY A 293 -5.19 -11.56 9.44
N THR A 294 -4.29 -11.33 10.39
CA THR A 294 -3.54 -12.42 11.03
C THR A 294 -4.45 -13.41 11.74
N ARG A 295 -5.50 -12.89 12.40
CA ARG A 295 -6.43 -13.72 13.16
C ARG A 295 -7.34 -14.52 12.24
N HIS A 296 -7.93 -13.90 11.23
CA HIS A 296 -8.82 -14.59 10.30
C HIS A 296 -8.10 -15.65 9.46
N PHE A 297 -6.81 -15.43 9.16
CA PHE A 297 -6.03 -16.41 8.42
C PHE A 297 -5.57 -17.61 9.28
N HIS A 298 -5.07 -17.38 10.51
CA HIS A 298 -4.51 -18.46 11.34
C HIS A 298 -5.51 -19.09 12.33
N ILE A 299 -6.63 -18.43 12.66
CA ILE A 299 -7.61 -18.90 13.65
C ILE A 299 -8.92 -19.25 12.95
N ALA A 300 -9.45 -20.43 13.23
CA ALA A 300 -10.74 -20.87 12.72
C ALA A 300 -11.85 -19.82 13.03
N PRO A 301 -12.78 -19.57 12.10
CA PRO A 301 -13.88 -18.60 12.24
C PRO A 301 -14.59 -18.64 13.60
N VAL A 302 -14.92 -19.84 14.05
CA VAL A 302 -15.65 -20.11 15.30
C VAL A 302 -14.82 -19.70 16.52
N CYS A 303 -13.54 -20.07 16.55
CA CYS A 303 -12.63 -19.73 17.65
C CYS A 303 -12.38 -18.22 17.73
N ASN A 304 -12.31 -17.53 16.60
CA ASN A 304 -12.21 -16.07 16.54
C ASN A 304 -13.46 -15.41 17.16
N ALA A 305 -14.66 -15.86 16.78
CA ALA A 305 -15.90 -15.35 17.35
C ALA A 305 -15.97 -15.58 18.88
N PHE A 306 -15.59 -16.75 19.37
CA PHE A 306 -15.54 -17.04 20.80
C PHE A 306 -14.55 -16.14 21.55
N HIS A 307 -13.33 -15.95 21.02
CA HIS A 307 -12.33 -15.06 21.63
C HIS A 307 -12.87 -13.63 21.85
N ARG A 308 -13.59 -13.10 20.85
CA ARG A 308 -14.23 -11.78 20.95
C ARG A 308 -15.35 -11.72 21.99
N ILE A 309 -16.21 -12.73 22.00
CA ILE A 309 -17.31 -12.82 22.97
C ILE A 309 -16.75 -12.93 24.39
N ILE A 310 -15.68 -13.71 24.60
CA ILE A 310 -15.03 -13.85 25.91
C ILE A 310 -14.50 -12.50 26.40
N ILE A 311 -13.76 -11.76 25.58
CA ILE A 311 -13.20 -10.45 25.98
C ILE A 311 -14.31 -9.43 26.26
N LEU A 312 -15.34 -9.37 25.41
CA LEU A 312 -16.50 -8.50 25.61
C LEU A 312 -17.26 -8.87 26.90
N THR A 313 -17.39 -10.16 27.19
CA THR A 313 -18.06 -10.65 28.41
C THR A 313 -17.23 -10.30 29.65
N LEU A 314 -15.91 -10.52 29.61
CA LEU A 314 -15.01 -10.17 30.72
C LEU A 314 -15.07 -8.67 31.06
N THR A 315 -15.01 -7.80 30.05
CA THR A 315 -15.10 -6.34 30.22
C THR A 315 -16.49 -5.89 30.71
N SER A 316 -17.56 -6.49 30.21
CA SER A 316 -18.93 -6.20 30.64
C SER A 316 -19.20 -6.64 32.08
N VAL A 317 -18.72 -7.84 32.47
CA VAL A 317 -18.81 -8.32 33.86
C VAL A 317 -17.97 -7.44 34.79
N ALA A 318 -16.78 -7.00 34.35
CA ALA A 318 -15.97 -6.07 35.12
C ALA A 318 -16.70 -4.73 35.36
N LEU A 319 -17.41 -4.19 34.36
CA LEU A 319 -18.25 -2.99 34.53
C LEU A 319 -19.37 -3.23 35.54
N GLY A 320 -20.11 -4.35 35.44
CA GLY A 320 -21.19 -4.67 36.38
C GLY A 320 -20.70 -4.81 37.83
N LEU A 321 -19.55 -5.46 38.02
CA LEU A 321 -18.91 -5.59 39.34
C LEU A 321 -18.40 -4.23 39.86
N PHE A 322 -17.87 -3.38 38.98
CA PHE A 322 -17.43 -2.03 39.35
C PHE A 322 -18.62 -1.16 39.78
N VAL A 323 -19.72 -1.15 39.03
CA VAL A 323 -20.96 -0.44 39.40
C VAL A 323 -21.45 -0.89 40.78
N ARG A 324 -21.46 -2.19 41.03
CA ARG A 324 -21.85 -2.76 42.32
C ARG A 324 -20.92 -2.32 43.45
N ALA A 325 -19.61 -2.27 43.20
CA ALA A 325 -18.63 -1.79 44.18
C ALA A 325 -18.84 -0.30 44.51
N MET A 326 -19.18 0.53 43.51
CA MET A 326 -19.43 1.96 43.71
C MET A 326 -20.76 2.25 44.41
N ALA A 327 -21.79 1.43 44.18
CA ALA A 327 -23.07 1.52 44.89
C ALA A 327 -22.95 1.24 46.40
N GLY A 328 -21.86 0.59 46.85
CA GLY A 328 -21.57 0.30 48.24
C GLY A 328 -21.17 1.50 49.12
N GLY A 329 -21.17 2.72 48.58
CA GLY A 329 -21.09 3.96 49.37
C GLY A 329 -19.72 4.30 49.98
N LYS A 330 -18.62 3.85 49.38
CA LYS A 330 -17.26 4.17 49.86
C LYS A 330 -16.78 5.52 49.32
N GLY A 331 -16.16 6.34 50.18
CA GLY A 331 -15.66 7.69 49.88
C GLY A 331 -14.48 7.73 48.90
N HIS A 332 -14.76 7.45 47.62
CA HIS A 332 -13.83 7.61 46.51
C HIS A 332 -13.96 9.02 45.89
N ASP A 333 -12.89 9.54 45.31
CA ASP A 333 -12.93 10.80 44.57
C ASP A 333 -13.82 10.65 43.33
N ALA A 334 -14.73 11.62 43.13
CA ALA A 334 -15.71 11.60 42.05
C ALA A 334 -15.04 11.59 40.67
N VAL A 335 -13.91 12.29 40.53
CA VAL A 335 -13.14 12.35 39.28
C VAL A 335 -12.57 10.98 38.94
N ASP A 336 -11.94 10.30 39.90
CA ASP A 336 -11.37 8.97 39.70
C ASP A 336 -12.45 7.94 39.30
N VAL A 337 -13.66 8.09 39.86
CA VAL A 337 -14.83 7.25 39.52
C VAL A 337 -15.29 7.51 38.09
N ILE A 338 -15.41 8.77 37.68
CA ILE A 338 -15.78 9.15 36.31
C ILE A 338 -14.76 8.58 35.31
N ILE A 339 -13.46 8.73 35.56
CA ILE A 339 -12.41 8.20 34.68
C ILE A 339 -12.51 6.67 34.57
N SER A 340 -12.74 5.98 35.69
CA SER A 340 -12.91 4.52 35.70
C SER A 340 -14.10 4.07 34.86
N TYR A 341 -15.23 4.80 34.92
CA TYR A 341 -16.37 4.56 34.04
C TYR A 341 -16.02 4.80 32.57
N VAL A 342 -15.33 5.89 32.25
CA VAL A 342 -14.91 6.19 30.87
C VAL A 342 -14.00 5.10 30.32
N LEU A 343 -13.08 4.56 31.11
CA LEU A 343 -12.20 3.46 30.70
C LEU A 343 -12.98 2.15 30.45
N LEU A 344 -13.89 1.78 31.35
CA LEU A 344 -14.70 0.55 31.23
C LEU A 344 -15.68 0.63 30.04
N VAL A 345 -16.45 1.70 29.96
CA VAL A 345 -17.40 1.94 28.87
C VAL A 345 -16.64 2.09 27.56
N GLY A 346 -15.54 2.85 27.56
CA GLY A 346 -14.66 3.02 26.40
C GLY A 346 -14.12 1.68 25.89
N ALA A 347 -13.69 0.78 26.77
CA ALA A 347 -13.26 -0.57 26.37
C ALA A 347 -14.38 -1.39 25.71
N ILE A 348 -15.60 -1.39 26.27
CA ILE A 348 -16.75 -2.09 25.70
C ILE A 348 -17.15 -1.50 24.34
N VAL A 349 -17.16 -0.18 24.24
CA VAL A 349 -17.45 0.53 22.99
C VAL A 349 -16.40 0.20 21.94
N LEU A 350 -15.10 0.24 22.27
CA LEU A 350 -14.02 -0.10 21.35
C LEU A 350 -14.07 -1.56 20.89
N GLU A 351 -14.39 -2.53 21.76
CA GLU A 351 -14.60 -3.92 21.34
C GLU A 351 -15.79 -4.06 20.39
N THR A 352 -16.90 -3.40 20.71
CA THR A 352 -18.11 -3.42 19.89
C THR A 352 -17.87 -2.78 18.52
N CYS A 353 -17.23 -1.60 18.52
CA CYS A 353 -16.80 -0.93 17.30
C CYS A 353 -15.77 -1.77 16.54
N SER A 354 -14.88 -2.52 17.20
CA SER A 354 -13.91 -3.38 16.52
C SER A 354 -14.60 -4.49 15.71
N ILE A 355 -15.67 -5.08 16.24
CA ILE A 355 -16.45 -6.08 15.51
C ILE A 355 -17.06 -5.44 14.26
N PHE A 356 -17.69 -4.28 14.42
CA PHE A 356 -18.26 -3.51 13.31
C PHE A 356 -17.22 -3.12 12.24
N MET A 357 -16.08 -2.54 12.67
CA MET A 357 -14.99 -2.12 11.79
C MET A 357 -14.33 -3.29 11.06
N SER A 358 -14.29 -4.48 11.68
CA SER A 358 -13.83 -5.69 11.02
C SER A 358 -14.66 -5.99 9.77
N PHE A 359 -15.99 -5.83 9.84
CA PHE A 359 -16.89 -6.06 8.69
C PHE A 359 -16.80 -4.96 7.64
N VAL A 360 -16.67 -3.70 8.07
CA VAL A 360 -16.58 -2.57 7.15
C VAL A 360 -15.24 -2.55 6.43
N SER A 361 -14.13 -2.87 7.11
CA SER A 361 -12.79 -2.58 6.61
C SER A 361 -12.02 -3.78 6.04
N SER A 362 -12.43 -5.02 6.36
CA SER A 362 -11.66 -6.22 6.04
C SER A 362 -12.45 -7.25 5.23
N CYS A 363 -11.89 -7.65 4.09
CA CYS A 363 -12.46 -8.72 3.26
C CYS A 363 -12.39 -10.10 3.96
N TRP A 364 -11.47 -10.28 4.91
CA TRP A 364 -11.38 -11.50 5.72
C TRP A 364 -12.62 -11.74 6.58
N ALA A 365 -13.18 -10.67 7.15
CA ALA A 365 -14.39 -10.77 7.97
C ALA A 365 -15.59 -11.21 7.13
N TYR A 366 -15.70 -10.69 5.89
CA TYR A 366 -16.73 -11.11 4.94
C TYR A 366 -16.60 -12.60 4.58
N ARG A 367 -15.39 -13.07 4.21
CA ARG A 367 -15.13 -14.50 3.93
C ARG A 367 -15.50 -15.38 5.11
N THR A 368 -15.16 -14.95 6.32
CA THR A 368 -15.44 -15.69 7.57
C THR A 368 -16.93 -15.92 7.77
N ILE A 369 -17.77 -14.92 7.50
CA ILE A 369 -19.23 -15.08 7.59
C ILE A 369 -19.74 -16.07 6.53
N MET A 370 -19.24 -15.97 5.30
CA MET A 370 -19.64 -16.85 4.20
C MET A 370 -19.31 -18.32 4.48
N SER A 371 -18.13 -18.59 5.06
CA SER A 371 -17.68 -19.95 5.40
C SER A 371 -18.22 -20.48 6.74
N CYS A 372 -18.87 -19.66 7.56
CA CYS A 372 -19.30 -20.03 8.92
C CYS A 372 -20.36 -21.16 8.96
N PRO A 373 -21.42 -21.16 8.12
CA PRO A 373 -22.42 -22.24 8.13
C PRO A 373 -21.88 -23.59 7.65
N LEU A 374 -20.83 -23.56 6.82
CA LEU A 374 -20.17 -24.75 6.30
C LEU A 374 -19.27 -25.43 7.34
N THR A 375 -18.82 -24.68 8.34
CA THR A 375 -17.81 -25.15 9.32
C THR A 375 -18.38 -25.41 10.72
N CYS A 376 -19.58 -24.89 11.05
CA CYS A 376 -20.15 -25.00 12.40
C CYS A 376 -21.61 -25.49 12.41
N PRO A 377 -21.91 -26.64 13.06
CA PRO A 377 -23.28 -27.13 13.23
C PRO A 377 -24.19 -26.19 14.04
N LEU A 378 -23.61 -25.38 14.94
CA LEU A 378 -24.36 -24.41 15.74
C LEU A 378 -24.88 -23.25 14.87
N CYS A 379 -24.08 -22.80 13.90
CA CYS A 379 -24.47 -21.77 12.94
C CYS A 379 -25.55 -22.26 11.97
N GLN A 380 -25.58 -23.55 11.66
CA GLN A 380 -26.67 -24.15 10.88
C GLN A 380 -28.01 -24.09 11.63
N LYS A 381 -28.01 -24.22 12.96
CA LYS A 381 -29.21 -24.05 13.80
C LYS A 381 -29.66 -22.58 13.90
N LEU A 382 -28.74 -21.63 13.79
CA LEU A 382 -28.97 -20.18 13.85
C LEU A 382 -29.07 -19.53 12.45
N ARG A 383 -29.72 -20.20 11.50
CA ARG A 383 -29.78 -19.78 10.08
C ARG A 383 -30.31 -18.36 9.88
N GLY A 384 -31.30 -17.94 10.67
CA GLY A 384 -31.88 -16.59 10.60
C GLY A 384 -30.90 -15.49 11.01
N ALA A 385 -30.16 -15.69 12.11
CA ALA A 385 -29.15 -14.73 12.58
C ALA A 385 -27.95 -14.63 11.62
N HIS A 386 -27.53 -15.77 11.05
CA HIS A 386 -26.51 -15.79 10.02
C HIS A 386 -26.95 -15.05 8.75
N ALA A 387 -28.18 -15.28 8.28
CA ALA A 387 -28.73 -14.58 7.12
C ALA A 387 -28.82 -13.07 7.35
N ALA A 388 -29.21 -12.63 8.54
CA ALA A 388 -29.22 -11.21 8.92
C ALA A 388 -27.80 -10.61 9.01
N LEU A 389 -26.82 -11.36 9.51
CA LEU A 389 -25.43 -10.91 9.55
C LEU A 389 -24.84 -10.79 8.14
N LEU A 390 -25.16 -11.74 7.25
CA LEU A 390 -24.72 -11.72 5.86
C LEU A 390 -25.38 -10.57 5.08
N SER A 391 -26.66 -10.29 5.30
CA SER A 391 -27.33 -9.14 4.67
C SER A 391 -26.72 -7.80 5.14
N LEU A 392 -26.42 -7.69 6.43
CA LEU A 392 -25.69 -6.54 6.98
C LEU A 392 -24.28 -6.42 6.39
N ALA A 393 -23.54 -7.53 6.27
CA ALA A 393 -22.21 -7.54 5.67
C ALA A 393 -22.25 -7.10 4.19
N ARG A 394 -23.25 -7.54 3.42
CA ARG A 394 -23.47 -7.10 2.03
C ARG A 394 -23.78 -5.61 1.94
N LEU A 395 -24.53 -5.08 2.90
CA LEU A 395 -24.84 -3.64 2.97
C LEU A 395 -23.58 -2.81 3.28
N LEU A 396 -22.74 -3.28 4.22
CA LEU A 396 -21.56 -2.56 4.69
C LEU A 396 -20.34 -2.71 3.77
N HIS A 397 -20.25 -3.81 3.04
CA HIS A 397 -19.18 -4.10 2.11
C HIS A 397 -19.76 -4.36 0.70
N PRO A 398 -20.24 -3.30 0.01
CA PRO A 398 -20.72 -3.48 -1.35
C PRO A 398 -19.58 -4.03 -2.22
N GLY A 399 -19.89 -4.96 -3.12
CA GLY A 399 -18.88 -5.60 -3.99
C GLY A 399 -18.06 -4.59 -4.82
N ASN A 400 -18.61 -3.40 -5.04
CA ASN A 400 -17.96 -2.30 -5.77
C ASN A 400 -17.17 -1.32 -4.86
N LYS A 401 -17.06 -1.61 -3.55
CA LYS A 401 -16.24 -0.79 -2.65
C LYS A 401 -14.78 -0.86 -3.07
N GLY A 402 -14.17 0.30 -3.33
CA GLY A 402 -12.74 0.41 -3.60
C GLY A 402 -11.91 0.19 -2.32
N GLU A 403 -10.98 -0.75 -2.36
CA GLU A 403 -10.04 -1.04 -1.27
C GLU A 403 -8.72 -0.24 -1.37
N TRP A 404 -8.61 0.64 -2.37
CA TRP A 404 -7.49 1.56 -2.55
C TRP A 404 -7.96 2.86 -3.25
N SER A 405 -7.05 3.82 -3.41
CA SER A 405 -7.39 5.16 -3.91
C SER A 405 -7.77 5.23 -5.39
N ALA A 406 -7.36 4.23 -6.19
CA ALA A 406 -7.51 4.19 -7.65
C ALA A 406 -6.92 5.44 -8.37
N LYS A 407 -5.92 6.06 -7.75
CA LYS A 407 -5.23 7.25 -8.26
C LYS A 407 -3.90 6.87 -8.90
N LEU A 408 -3.58 7.53 -10.00
CA LEU A 408 -2.30 7.50 -10.68
C LEU A 408 -1.63 8.86 -10.44
N ALA A 409 -0.46 8.88 -9.83
CA ALA A 409 0.34 10.09 -9.70
C ALA A 409 0.95 10.47 -11.06
N GLN A 410 1.10 11.77 -11.31
CA GLN A 410 1.60 12.31 -12.56
C GLN A 410 2.71 13.30 -12.26
N TYR A 411 3.85 13.11 -12.92
CA TYR A 411 5.02 13.95 -12.77
C TYR A 411 5.72 14.14 -14.12
N SER A 412 5.91 15.39 -14.52
CA SER A 412 6.69 15.78 -15.69
C SER A 412 7.94 16.54 -15.29
N ILE A 413 9.09 16.15 -15.84
CA ILE A 413 10.38 16.78 -15.52
C ILE A 413 10.43 18.25 -15.99
N ILE A 414 9.86 18.55 -17.16
CA ILE A 414 9.83 19.91 -17.72
C ILE A 414 8.96 20.81 -16.85
N ARG A 415 7.76 20.33 -16.46
CA ARG A 415 6.87 21.07 -15.55
C ARG A 415 7.54 21.36 -14.22
N ALA A 416 8.24 20.39 -13.64
CA ALA A 416 8.97 20.56 -12.40
C ALA A 416 10.06 21.64 -12.51
N CYS A 417 10.82 21.67 -13.61
CA CYS A 417 11.86 22.68 -13.84
C CYS A 417 11.29 24.08 -14.08
N ILE A 418 10.17 24.20 -14.80
CA ILE A 418 9.46 25.47 -15.00
C ILE A 418 8.99 26.04 -13.65
N GLN A 419 8.40 25.20 -12.79
CA GLN A 419 7.95 25.62 -11.48
C GLN A 419 9.13 26.02 -10.58
N GLU A 420 10.25 25.28 -10.63
CA GLU A 420 11.46 25.66 -9.89
C GLU A 420 12.02 27.02 -10.34
N LYS A 421 11.94 27.34 -11.64
CA LYS A 421 12.29 28.67 -12.19
C LYS A 421 11.39 29.78 -11.63
N GLN A 422 10.10 29.50 -11.40
CA GLN A 422 9.13 30.47 -10.88
C GLN A 422 9.23 30.71 -9.36
N GLU A 423 9.50 29.66 -8.59
CA GLU A 423 9.45 29.70 -7.12
C GLU A 423 10.83 29.99 -6.48
N THR A 424 11.29 31.25 -6.50
CA THR A 424 12.63 31.63 -5.97
C THR A 424 12.63 32.19 -4.54
N GLY A 425 11.59 31.93 -3.73
CA GLY A 425 11.36 32.57 -2.42
C GLY A 425 12.11 31.99 -1.20
N LEU A 426 12.27 32.83 -0.16
CA LEU A 426 12.94 32.50 1.11
C LEU A 426 12.24 31.35 1.88
N LEU A 427 10.91 31.27 1.75
CA LEU A 427 10.04 30.25 2.35
C LEU A 427 10.35 28.85 1.79
N GLN A 428 10.76 28.76 0.53
CA GLN A 428 11.13 27.51 -0.13
C GLN A 428 12.49 27.00 0.33
N ARG A 429 13.46 27.90 0.60
CA ARG A 429 14.75 27.53 1.21
C ARG A 429 14.55 26.92 2.60
N THR A 430 13.63 27.48 3.38
CA THR A 430 13.25 26.90 4.68
C THR A 430 12.51 25.56 4.53
N MET A 431 11.62 25.39 3.54
CA MET A 431 10.96 24.09 3.29
C MET A 431 11.95 22.99 2.85
N ARG A 432 12.91 23.32 1.96
CA ARG A 432 14.00 22.41 1.56
C ARG A 432 14.87 22.02 2.76
N TRP A 433 15.15 22.97 3.65
CA TRP A 433 15.92 22.71 4.88
C TRP A 433 15.19 21.75 5.84
N ILE A 434 13.86 21.81 5.87
CA ILE A 434 12.99 20.89 6.67
C ILE A 434 12.76 19.54 5.94
N GLY A 435 13.26 19.38 4.71
CA GLY A 435 13.11 18.15 3.92
C GLY A 435 11.73 17.99 3.25
N ILE A 436 10.92 19.06 3.18
CA ILE A 436 9.65 19.06 2.45
C ILE A 436 9.96 19.39 0.98
N LYS A 437 10.04 18.35 0.14
CA LYS A 437 10.10 18.52 -1.32
C LYS A 437 8.72 18.94 -1.83
N GLN A 438 8.64 20.15 -2.37
CA GLN A 438 7.45 20.68 -3.04
C GLN A 438 7.51 20.28 -4.51
N GLN A 439 7.33 18.99 -4.80
CA GLN A 439 7.03 18.52 -6.15
C GLN A 439 5.51 18.56 -6.31
N THR A 440 5.00 19.28 -7.31
CA THR A 440 3.56 19.24 -7.64
C THR A 440 3.22 17.94 -8.35
N ILE A 441 3.05 16.91 -7.54
CA ILE A 441 2.50 15.64 -8.01
C ILE A 441 0.99 15.84 -8.11
N THR A 442 0.48 15.75 -9.33
CA THR A 442 -0.96 15.71 -9.57
C THR A 442 -1.45 14.27 -9.55
N HIS A 443 -2.69 14.03 -9.15
CA HIS A 443 -3.27 12.68 -9.14
C HIS A 443 -4.48 12.62 -10.06
N ILE A 444 -4.43 11.73 -11.05
CA ILE A 444 -5.56 11.39 -11.91
C ILE A 444 -6.15 10.05 -11.47
N ARG A 445 -7.33 9.67 -11.97
CA ARG A 445 -7.82 8.29 -11.80
C ARG A 445 -7.18 7.40 -12.85
N VAL A 446 -6.88 6.15 -12.52
CA VAL A 446 -6.42 5.19 -13.53
C VAL A 446 -7.52 4.99 -14.58
N SER A 447 -7.21 5.36 -15.82
CA SER A 447 -8.13 5.27 -16.95
C SER A 447 -8.53 3.81 -17.28
N PRO A 448 -9.78 3.56 -17.68
CA PRO A 448 -10.20 2.24 -18.19
C PRO A 448 -9.34 1.75 -19.36
N GLU A 449 -8.86 2.66 -20.20
CA GLU A 449 -8.05 2.42 -21.38
C GLU A 449 -6.69 1.85 -20.97
N VAL A 450 -5.97 2.49 -20.02
CA VAL A 450 -4.71 1.95 -19.47
C VAL A 450 -4.94 0.57 -18.84
N LYS A 451 -6.06 0.39 -18.14
CA LYS A 451 -6.37 -0.90 -17.50
C LYS A 451 -6.52 -2.03 -18.51
N LYS A 452 -7.31 -1.79 -19.56
CA LYS A 452 -7.57 -2.75 -20.64
C LYS A 452 -6.27 -3.04 -21.40
N LEU A 453 -5.60 -1.98 -21.87
CA LEU A 453 -4.34 -2.07 -22.60
C LEU A 453 -3.28 -2.91 -21.88
N LEU A 454 -3.07 -2.66 -20.58
CA LEU A 454 -2.11 -3.43 -19.79
C LEU A 454 -2.50 -4.91 -19.71
N LEU A 455 -3.79 -5.21 -19.45
CA LEU A 455 -4.23 -6.59 -19.33
C LEU A 455 -4.13 -7.34 -20.67
N ASP A 456 -4.56 -6.70 -21.76
CA ASP A 456 -4.50 -7.24 -23.12
C ASP A 456 -3.06 -7.61 -23.47
N LYS A 457 -2.12 -6.70 -23.19
CA LYS A 457 -0.70 -6.94 -23.45
C LYS A 457 -0.13 -8.07 -22.60
N LEU A 458 -0.50 -8.17 -21.33
CA LEU A 458 -0.05 -9.25 -20.45
C LEU A 458 -0.58 -10.62 -20.88
N LEU A 459 -1.84 -10.69 -21.30
CA LEU A 459 -2.46 -11.92 -21.79
C LEU A 459 -1.91 -12.34 -23.14
N ASP A 460 -1.67 -11.39 -24.04
CA ASP A 460 -0.99 -11.64 -25.32
C ASP A 460 0.38 -12.27 -25.04
N ILE A 461 1.24 -11.59 -24.28
CA ILE A 461 2.58 -12.09 -23.93
C ILE A 461 2.51 -13.48 -23.28
N ALA A 462 1.57 -13.72 -22.37
CA ALA A 462 1.46 -15.01 -21.70
C ALA A 462 1.00 -16.15 -22.63
N THR A 463 0.26 -15.84 -23.71
CA THR A 463 -0.29 -16.82 -24.67
C THR A 463 0.59 -17.01 -25.92
N THR A 464 1.31 -15.98 -26.41
CA THR A 464 2.14 -16.08 -27.63
C THR A 464 3.42 -16.93 -27.47
N LEU A 465 3.76 -17.35 -26.25
CA LEU A 465 4.98 -18.10 -25.91
C LEU A 465 5.00 -19.51 -26.51
N ARG A 466 5.34 -19.59 -27.79
CA ARG A 466 5.84 -20.79 -28.48
C ARG A 466 7.36 -20.74 -28.51
N GLY A 467 8.03 -21.50 -27.65
CA GLY A 467 9.43 -21.89 -27.87
C GLY A 467 10.49 -21.15 -27.05
N THR A 468 11.58 -21.89 -26.87
CA THR A 468 12.72 -21.78 -25.92
C THR A 468 13.58 -20.51 -25.97
N GLU A 469 13.22 -19.45 -26.71
CA GLU A 469 14.13 -18.32 -26.95
C GLU A 469 13.80 -17.05 -26.16
N TRP A 470 12.54 -16.80 -25.81
CA TRP A 470 12.15 -15.55 -25.15
C TRP A 470 12.11 -15.77 -23.64
N ASP A 471 13.19 -15.37 -22.95
CA ASP A 471 13.11 -15.10 -21.51
C ASP A 471 12.02 -14.05 -21.36
N ILE A 472 10.95 -14.34 -20.62
CA ILE A 472 9.78 -13.47 -20.32
C ILE A 472 10.24 -12.18 -19.58
N GLY A 473 11.55 -11.90 -19.55
CA GLY A 473 12.37 -11.32 -18.53
C GLY A 473 11.96 -9.94 -18.09
N VAL A 474 10.82 -9.84 -17.40
CA VAL A 474 10.47 -8.71 -16.55
C VAL A 474 11.56 -8.51 -15.49
N GLY A 475 12.49 -9.46 -15.29
CA GLY A 475 13.70 -9.31 -14.48
C GLY A 475 14.77 -8.36 -15.07
N LYS A 476 14.76 -8.03 -16.36
CA LYS A 476 15.68 -7.06 -16.97
C LYS A 476 14.99 -6.26 -18.06
N PHE A 477 14.96 -4.93 -17.91
CA PHE A 477 14.54 -4.03 -18.98
C PHE A 477 15.58 -4.04 -20.12
N ASN A 478 15.13 -4.30 -21.34
CA ASN A 478 15.98 -4.29 -22.54
C ASN A 478 15.23 -3.86 -23.82
N GLY A 479 14.00 -3.37 -23.70
CA GLY A 479 13.20 -2.94 -24.86
C GLY A 479 12.73 -4.11 -25.72
N GLN A 480 12.63 -5.32 -25.17
CA GLN A 480 12.16 -6.52 -25.87
C GLN A 480 10.75 -6.34 -26.43
N TRP A 481 9.86 -5.67 -25.70
CA TRP A 481 8.47 -5.54 -26.12
C TRP A 481 8.36 -4.57 -27.29
N ALA A 482 9.18 -3.51 -27.28
CA ALA A 482 9.32 -2.59 -28.40
C ALA A 482 9.94 -3.31 -29.62
N GLN A 483 10.98 -4.12 -29.42
CA GLN A 483 11.60 -4.93 -30.46
C GLN A 483 10.59 -5.88 -31.13
N TRP A 484 9.75 -6.54 -30.34
CA TRP A 484 8.69 -7.41 -30.83
C TRP A 484 7.67 -6.65 -31.69
N VAL A 485 7.26 -5.44 -31.29
CA VAL A 485 6.38 -4.57 -32.10
C VAL A 485 7.05 -4.18 -33.43
N VAL A 486 8.38 -4.05 -33.48
CA VAL A 486 9.08 -3.76 -34.73
C VAL A 486 9.11 -4.98 -35.66
N GLU A 487 9.29 -6.18 -35.09
CA GLU A 487 9.38 -7.43 -35.85
C GLU A 487 8.05 -7.87 -36.49
N THR A 488 6.92 -7.41 -35.96
CA THR A 488 5.58 -7.73 -36.49
C THR A 488 5.13 -6.79 -37.62
N LYS A 489 5.87 -5.71 -37.91
CA LYS A 489 5.50 -4.70 -38.92
C LYS A 489 5.98 -5.06 -40.34
N GLN A 490 5.31 -4.47 -41.34
CA GLN A 490 5.67 -4.57 -42.76
C GLN A 490 6.98 -3.80 -43.09
N ASP A 491 7.66 -4.22 -44.16
CA ASP A 491 9.03 -3.81 -44.53
C ASP A 491 9.31 -2.29 -44.55
N HIS A 492 8.34 -1.44 -44.92
CA HIS A 492 8.56 0.02 -45.03
C HIS A 492 8.63 0.71 -43.65
N HIS A 493 7.72 0.38 -42.73
CA HIS A 493 7.70 0.94 -41.37
C HIS A 493 8.75 0.32 -40.45
N GLN A 494 9.23 -0.88 -40.80
CA GLN A 494 10.23 -1.59 -40.03
C GLN A 494 11.58 -0.85 -39.98
N ARG A 495 12.00 -0.17 -41.06
CA ARG A 495 13.29 0.56 -41.05
C ARG A 495 13.29 1.74 -40.10
N ALA A 496 12.27 2.59 -40.16
CA ALA A 496 12.14 3.74 -39.27
C ALA A 496 12.05 3.29 -37.80
N ALA A 497 11.22 2.27 -37.52
CA ALA A 497 11.08 1.73 -36.17
C ALA A 497 12.38 1.06 -35.65
N GLN A 498 13.14 0.38 -36.51
CA GLN A 498 14.46 -0.17 -36.15
C GLN A 498 15.48 0.94 -35.85
N GLN A 499 15.44 2.04 -36.62
CA GLN A 499 16.29 3.21 -36.39
C GLN A 499 15.99 3.86 -35.04
N VAL A 500 14.71 4.01 -34.67
CA VAL A 500 14.27 4.49 -33.34
C VAL A 500 14.92 3.69 -32.21
N LEU A 501 14.91 2.35 -32.29
CA LEU A 501 15.52 1.49 -31.26
C LEU A 501 17.06 1.63 -31.21
N GLN A 502 17.70 1.86 -32.35
CA GLN A 502 19.15 2.08 -32.41
C GLN A 502 19.56 3.44 -31.85
N VAL A 503 18.90 4.52 -32.25
CA VAL A 503 19.22 5.90 -31.81
C VAL A 503 18.91 6.10 -30.34
N SER A 504 17.82 5.50 -29.84
CA SER A 504 17.50 5.50 -28.41
C SER A 504 18.51 4.69 -27.58
N ASN A 505 19.21 3.74 -28.20
CA ASN A 505 20.08 2.77 -27.54
C ASN A 505 19.37 2.05 -26.37
N ILE A 506 18.10 1.65 -26.58
CA ILE A 506 17.22 1.12 -25.52
C ILE A 506 17.80 -0.11 -24.80
N LYS A 507 18.59 -0.95 -25.50
CA LYS A 507 19.27 -2.13 -24.94
C LYS A 507 20.52 -1.79 -24.13
N GLY A 508 21.18 -0.67 -24.43
CA GLY A 508 22.46 -0.27 -23.84
C GLY A 508 22.35 0.81 -22.76
N LEU A 509 21.21 1.50 -22.68
CA LEU A 509 20.98 2.59 -21.73
C LEU A 509 20.37 2.06 -20.43
N GLU A 510 20.85 2.57 -19.28
CA GLU A 510 20.30 2.20 -17.98
C GLU A 510 18.81 2.54 -17.85
N PHE A 511 18.06 1.75 -17.09
CA PHE A 511 16.60 1.90 -16.93
C PHE A 511 16.13 3.33 -16.67
N VAL A 512 16.73 4.03 -15.69
CA VAL A 512 16.34 5.40 -15.33
C VAL A 512 16.65 6.40 -16.44
N SER A 513 17.80 6.24 -17.10
CA SER A 513 18.19 7.09 -18.23
C SER A 513 17.27 6.86 -19.44
N SER A 514 16.86 5.62 -19.68
CA SER A 514 15.86 5.26 -20.70
C SER A 514 14.50 5.88 -20.40
N ALA A 515 14.02 5.82 -19.16
CA ALA A 515 12.75 6.44 -18.78
C ALA A 515 12.76 7.97 -18.97
N LEU A 516 13.85 8.64 -18.59
CA LEU A 516 14.03 10.08 -18.82
C LEU A 516 14.00 10.44 -20.32
N LEU A 517 14.74 9.68 -21.12
CA LEU A 517 14.77 9.86 -22.58
C LEU A 517 13.38 9.70 -23.18
N TRP A 518 12.73 8.57 -22.92
CA TRP A 518 11.42 8.26 -23.49
C TRP A 518 10.32 9.20 -23.00
N HIS A 519 10.44 9.78 -21.80
CA HIS A 519 9.50 10.79 -21.30
C HIS A 519 9.52 12.06 -22.15
N ILE A 520 10.71 12.59 -22.44
CA ILE A 520 10.86 13.77 -23.30
C ILE A 520 10.46 13.45 -24.75
N VAL A 521 10.81 12.26 -25.24
CA VAL A 521 10.36 11.78 -26.57
C VAL A 521 8.84 11.76 -26.65
N THR A 522 8.16 11.20 -25.64
CA THR A 522 6.69 11.13 -25.59
C THR A 522 6.09 12.53 -25.58
N ASP A 523 6.65 13.46 -24.80
CA ASP A 523 6.22 14.87 -24.77
C ASP A 523 6.34 15.55 -26.14
N ILE A 524 7.43 15.33 -26.88
CA ILE A 524 7.62 15.88 -28.24
C ILE A 524 6.62 15.28 -29.23
N CYS A 525 6.39 13.96 -29.19
CA CYS A 525 5.42 13.30 -30.07
C CYS A 525 3.97 13.74 -29.77
N LEU A 526 3.61 13.93 -28.49
CA LEU A 526 2.29 14.43 -28.10
C LEU A 526 1.98 15.80 -28.69
N LEU A 527 3.00 16.68 -28.75
CA LEU A 527 2.87 18.03 -29.31
C LEU A 527 2.62 18.01 -30.84
N ASN A 528 3.30 17.13 -31.58
CA ASN A 528 3.16 17.08 -33.04
C ASN A 528 1.73 16.72 -33.47
N ASP A 529 1.13 15.73 -32.81
CA ASP A 529 -0.23 15.30 -33.14
C ASP A 529 -1.27 16.38 -32.81
N ASP A 530 -1.04 17.21 -31.78
CA ASP A 530 -1.90 18.38 -31.51
C ASP A 530 -1.80 19.45 -32.59
N ASP A 531 -0.62 19.63 -33.19
CA ASP A 531 -0.43 20.57 -34.30
C ASP A 531 -1.16 20.08 -35.57
N GLU A 532 -1.15 18.77 -35.86
CA GLU A 532 -1.85 18.16 -37.00
C GLU A 532 -3.38 18.18 -36.86
N VAL A 533 -3.91 17.91 -35.66
CA VAL A 533 -5.36 17.96 -35.38
C VAL A 533 -5.89 19.40 -35.47
N ASN A 534 -5.14 20.38 -34.96
CA ASN A 534 -5.56 21.77 -35.05
C ASN A 534 -5.44 22.33 -36.49
N GLY A 535 -4.44 21.89 -37.26
CA GLY A 535 -4.26 22.29 -38.65
C GLY A 535 -5.32 21.74 -39.61
N SER A 536 -5.73 20.48 -39.43
CA SER A 536 -6.73 19.80 -40.27
C SER A 536 -8.18 20.31 -40.05
N SER A 537 -8.47 20.91 -38.89
CA SER A 537 -9.78 21.53 -38.61
C SER A 537 -10.07 22.81 -39.43
N SER A 538 -9.09 23.33 -40.18
CA SER A 538 -9.20 24.58 -40.94
C SER A 538 -9.49 24.41 -42.45
N HIS A 539 -9.49 23.18 -42.99
CA HIS A 539 -9.77 22.93 -44.40
C HIS A 539 -10.55 21.62 -44.63
N GLY A 540 -11.87 21.73 -44.88
CA GLY A 540 -12.66 20.61 -45.40
C GLY A 540 -14.17 20.77 -45.26
N GLU A 541 -14.78 21.65 -46.08
CA GLU A 541 -16.21 21.57 -46.39
C GLU A 541 -16.50 20.37 -47.32
N ASN A 542 -17.57 19.63 -47.00
CA ASN A 542 -18.45 18.81 -47.85
C ASN A 542 -17.85 17.86 -48.90
N LEU A 543 -18.20 16.56 -48.80
CA LEU A 543 -18.85 15.77 -49.87
C LEU A 543 -19.32 14.39 -49.34
N ASP A 544 -20.55 14.03 -49.72
CA ASP A 544 -21.31 12.84 -49.33
C ASP A 544 -20.80 11.50 -49.94
N GLY A 545 -21.03 10.41 -49.21
CA GLY A 545 -21.67 9.20 -49.76
C GLY A 545 -20.81 7.97 -50.09
N GLY A 546 -20.93 6.91 -49.28
CA GLY A 546 -21.03 5.53 -49.80
C GLY A 546 -20.09 4.45 -49.22
N SER A 547 -20.73 3.40 -48.69
CA SER A 547 -20.29 2.00 -48.60
C SER A 547 -19.34 1.56 -47.46
N ALA A 548 -19.91 0.78 -46.55
CA ALA A 548 -19.23 0.04 -45.49
C ALA A 548 -18.26 -1.04 -46.04
N SER A 549 -17.10 -1.16 -45.39
CA SER A 549 -16.30 -2.40 -45.38
C SER A 549 -15.75 -2.66 -43.98
N SER A 550 -15.69 -3.95 -43.63
CA SER A 550 -15.55 -4.53 -42.30
C SER A 550 -14.11 -4.47 -41.71
N HIS A 551 -13.40 -3.36 -41.88
CA HIS A 551 -12.06 -3.13 -41.31
C HIS A 551 -12.04 -2.07 -40.19
N HIS A 552 -13.22 -1.63 -39.72
CA HIS A 552 -13.34 -0.43 -38.90
C HIS A 552 -13.14 -0.63 -37.38
N GLU A 553 -13.09 -1.86 -36.86
CA GLU A 553 -12.94 -2.07 -35.40
C GLU A 553 -11.48 -1.99 -34.91
N THR A 554 -10.48 -2.28 -35.76
CA THR A 554 -9.06 -2.26 -35.35
C THR A 554 -8.42 -0.88 -35.45
N VAL A 555 -8.84 -0.03 -36.38
CA VAL A 555 -8.21 1.29 -36.60
C VAL A 555 -8.62 2.31 -35.51
N ASP A 556 -9.86 2.25 -35.00
CA ASP A 556 -10.33 3.09 -33.88
C ASP A 556 -9.65 2.74 -32.54
N SER A 557 -9.05 1.55 -32.41
CA SER A 557 -8.38 1.12 -31.18
C SER A 557 -6.95 1.64 -31.04
N ILE A 558 -6.27 1.99 -32.14
CA ILE A 558 -4.84 2.30 -32.13
C ILE A 558 -4.59 3.82 -32.05
N SER A 559 -5.48 4.65 -32.59
CA SER A 559 -5.52 6.10 -32.32
C SER A 559 -5.82 6.43 -30.85
N GLY A 560 -6.45 5.50 -30.11
CA GLY A 560 -6.73 5.61 -28.68
C GLY A 560 -5.54 5.39 -27.73
N LEU A 561 -4.34 5.06 -28.24
CA LEU A 561 -3.15 4.76 -27.42
C LEU A 561 -2.42 6.02 -26.89
N ARG A 562 -2.70 7.18 -27.49
CA ARG A 562 -2.09 8.47 -27.14
C ARG A 562 -2.29 8.85 -25.66
N GLY A 563 -3.53 8.76 -25.17
CA GLY A 563 -3.88 9.04 -23.77
C GLY A 563 -3.16 8.11 -22.78
N PRO A 564 -3.27 6.77 -22.93
CA PRO A 564 -2.55 5.82 -22.12
C PRO A 564 -1.03 6.02 -22.10
N ALA A 565 -0.41 6.32 -23.24
CA ALA A 565 1.03 6.57 -23.32
C ALA A 565 1.45 7.80 -22.48
N ALA A 566 0.68 8.89 -22.54
CA ALA A 566 0.92 10.08 -21.73
C ALA A 566 0.79 9.78 -20.22
N GLU A 567 -0.29 9.10 -19.82
CA GLU A 567 -0.54 8.73 -18.43
C GLU A 567 0.57 7.83 -17.85
N LEU A 568 1.03 6.85 -18.63
CA LEU A 568 2.09 5.91 -18.26
C LEU A 568 3.45 6.62 -18.17
N SER A 569 3.75 7.53 -19.10
CA SER A 569 4.99 8.30 -19.09
C SER A 569 5.14 9.13 -17.82
N ASP A 570 4.15 9.97 -17.52
CA ASP A 570 4.12 10.82 -16.32
C ASP A 570 4.13 9.98 -15.02
N TYR A 571 3.51 8.79 -15.04
CA TYR A 571 3.47 7.90 -13.89
C TYR A 571 4.79 7.20 -13.61
N ILE A 572 5.46 6.65 -14.64
CA ILE A 572 6.77 6.02 -14.48
C ILE A 572 7.80 7.05 -14.03
N MET A 573 7.72 8.28 -14.55
CA MET A 573 8.55 9.36 -14.09
C MET A 573 8.30 9.73 -12.62
N TYR A 574 7.06 9.69 -12.15
CA TYR A 574 6.75 9.83 -10.72
C TYR A 574 7.39 8.70 -9.89
N LEU A 575 7.25 7.44 -10.32
CA LEU A 575 7.82 6.29 -9.60
C LEU A 575 9.33 6.42 -9.45
N ILE A 576 10.03 6.85 -10.49
CA ILE A 576 11.48 7.00 -10.48
C ILE A 576 11.91 8.23 -9.69
N ALA A 577 11.30 9.40 -9.91
CA ALA A 577 11.78 10.68 -9.39
C ALA A 577 11.32 10.98 -7.94
N ASP A 578 10.10 10.60 -7.55
CA ASP A 578 9.57 10.83 -6.20
C ASP A 578 9.65 9.57 -5.33
N CYS A 579 9.23 8.41 -5.85
CA CYS A 579 9.27 7.16 -5.08
C CYS A 579 10.67 6.51 -5.02
N GLY A 580 11.60 6.94 -5.88
CA GLY A 580 12.95 6.35 -5.98
C GLY A 580 12.92 4.89 -6.48
N ALA A 581 11.88 4.49 -7.20
CA ALA A 581 11.71 3.14 -7.71
C ALA A 581 12.85 2.79 -8.67
N MET A 582 13.53 1.66 -8.41
CA MET A 582 14.67 1.19 -9.21
C MET A 582 15.85 2.18 -9.33
N ALA A 583 15.87 3.25 -8.54
CA ALA A 583 16.91 4.26 -8.58
C ALA A 583 18.00 3.96 -7.54
N GLY A 584 19.10 3.37 -7.97
CA GLY A 584 20.35 3.34 -7.21
C GLY A 584 21.02 4.72 -7.13
N SER A 585 22.30 4.80 -6.76
CA SER A 585 23.07 6.05 -6.82
C SER A 585 23.07 6.66 -8.22
N GLU A 586 23.33 5.82 -9.23
CA GLU A 586 23.37 6.23 -10.64
C GLU A 586 22.01 6.72 -11.14
N GLY A 587 20.92 6.04 -10.76
CA GLY A 587 19.56 6.44 -11.11
C GLY A 587 19.20 7.82 -10.54
N HIS A 588 19.46 8.05 -9.24
CA HIS A 588 19.22 9.37 -8.63
C HIS A 588 20.07 10.46 -9.29
N TYR A 589 21.32 10.15 -9.61
CA TYR A 589 22.21 11.07 -10.31
C TYR A 589 21.72 11.37 -11.73
N ALA A 590 21.21 10.38 -12.46
CA ALA A 590 20.63 10.56 -13.80
C ALA A 590 19.41 11.49 -13.78
N VAL A 591 18.49 11.34 -12.82
CA VAL A 591 17.33 12.24 -12.66
C VAL A 591 17.79 13.68 -12.41
N ILE A 592 18.71 13.88 -11.47
CA ILE A 592 19.26 15.20 -11.16
C ILE A 592 19.98 15.80 -12.38
N ARG A 593 20.74 14.99 -13.12
CA ARG A 593 21.42 15.43 -14.34
C ARG A 593 20.41 15.87 -15.40
N GLY A 594 19.37 15.09 -15.65
CA GLY A 594 18.29 15.45 -16.59
C GLY A 594 17.58 16.74 -16.17
N GLN A 595 17.26 16.91 -14.88
CA GLN A 595 16.65 18.14 -14.35
C GLN A 595 17.56 19.36 -14.56
N ARG A 596 18.87 19.21 -14.31
CA ARG A 596 19.85 20.29 -14.53
C ARG A 596 19.97 20.66 -16.00
N GLU A 597 19.93 19.69 -16.89
CA GLU A 597 19.98 19.92 -18.34
C GLU A 597 18.76 20.72 -18.81
N VAL A 598 17.55 20.31 -18.42
CA VAL A 598 16.31 21.08 -18.70
C VAL A 598 16.34 22.47 -18.04
N SER A 599 16.78 22.57 -16.79
CA SER A 599 16.88 23.86 -16.09
C SER A 599 17.86 24.81 -16.76
N ARG A 600 18.99 24.30 -17.25
CA ARG A 600 19.97 25.09 -17.99
C ARG A 600 19.38 25.60 -19.31
N TRP A 601 18.67 24.74 -20.04
CA TRP A 601 17.94 25.13 -21.25
C TRP A 601 17.00 26.30 -20.99
N LEU A 602 16.14 26.19 -19.97
CA LEU A 602 15.16 27.23 -19.60
C LEU A 602 15.80 28.58 -19.26
N VAL A 603 17.05 28.59 -18.77
CA VAL A 603 17.79 29.80 -18.43
C VAL A 603 18.49 30.38 -19.66
N GLU A 604 19.22 29.55 -20.42
CA GLU A 604 20.01 30.01 -21.57
C GLU A 604 19.14 30.51 -22.72
N LYS A 605 18.06 29.79 -23.05
CA LYS A 605 17.10 30.17 -24.10
C LYS A 605 16.09 31.22 -23.67
N HIS A 606 16.11 31.63 -22.40
CA HIS A 606 15.13 32.54 -21.82
C HIS A 606 13.68 32.06 -22.04
N SER A 607 13.48 30.73 -22.11
CA SER A 607 12.20 30.11 -22.45
C SER A 607 11.07 30.58 -21.56
N GLY A 608 9.85 30.60 -22.09
CA GLY A 608 8.65 30.96 -21.36
C GLY A 608 8.34 30.03 -20.18
N CYS A 609 7.20 30.29 -19.55
CA CYS A 609 6.68 29.49 -18.45
C CYS A 609 5.62 28.47 -18.90
N ASP A 610 5.39 28.35 -20.20
CA ASP A 610 4.51 27.35 -20.76
C ASP A 610 5.27 26.07 -21.11
N ARG A 611 4.72 24.91 -20.71
CA ARG A 611 5.34 23.60 -20.98
C ARG A 611 5.40 23.34 -22.49
N MET A 612 4.35 23.73 -23.21
CA MET A 612 4.21 23.39 -24.62
C MET A 612 5.14 24.21 -25.51
N GLU A 613 5.28 25.49 -25.20
CA GLU A 613 6.32 26.37 -25.77
C GLU A 613 7.73 25.77 -25.60
N VAL A 614 8.11 25.35 -24.40
CA VAL A 614 9.43 24.77 -24.13
C VAL A 614 9.67 23.47 -24.94
N ILE A 615 8.67 22.59 -25.03
CA ILE A 615 8.79 21.36 -25.82
C ILE A 615 8.97 21.70 -27.31
N ARG A 616 8.25 22.71 -27.81
CA ARG A 616 8.32 23.19 -29.20
C ARG A 616 9.70 23.77 -29.51
N GLU A 617 10.26 24.58 -28.62
CA GLU A 617 11.64 25.06 -28.71
C GLU A 617 12.64 23.90 -28.83
N ILE A 618 12.51 22.87 -27.98
CA ILE A 618 13.43 21.70 -28.02
C ILE A 618 13.27 20.91 -29.33
N ARG A 619 12.04 20.75 -29.83
CA ARG A 619 11.74 20.02 -31.06
C ARG A 619 12.35 20.70 -32.29
N ASP A 620 12.15 22.01 -32.39
CA ASP A 620 12.42 22.81 -33.58
C ASP A 620 13.87 23.37 -33.62
N GLU A 621 14.67 23.14 -32.57
CA GLU A 621 16.06 23.60 -32.48
C GLU A 621 17.05 22.81 -33.37
N ASP A 622 18.07 23.51 -33.87
CA ASP A 622 19.14 22.94 -34.69
C ASP A 622 20.03 21.95 -33.93
N SER A 623 20.43 20.88 -34.62
CA SER A 623 21.32 19.84 -34.08
C SER A 623 22.69 20.38 -33.65
N SER A 624 23.18 21.43 -34.31
CA SER A 624 24.44 22.11 -33.96
C SER A 624 24.40 22.74 -32.57
N PHE A 625 23.28 23.35 -32.19
CA PHE A 625 23.12 24.01 -30.89
C PHE A 625 23.34 23.04 -29.73
N PHE A 626 22.78 21.83 -29.83
CA PHE A 626 22.93 20.82 -28.78
C PHE A 626 24.37 20.29 -28.67
N HIS A 627 25.08 20.17 -29.80
CA HIS A 627 26.47 19.72 -29.82
C HIS A 627 27.42 20.78 -29.24
N GLU A 628 27.22 22.05 -29.59
CA GLU A 628 28.04 23.17 -29.12
C GLU A 628 27.86 23.43 -27.62
N ASN A 629 26.63 23.37 -27.12
CA ASN A 629 26.30 23.69 -25.72
C ASN A 629 26.17 22.44 -24.82
N TYR A 630 26.43 21.25 -25.37
CA TYR A 630 26.43 19.96 -24.69
C TYR A 630 25.12 19.63 -23.93
N TYR A 631 24.09 19.32 -24.71
CA TYR A 631 22.77 18.87 -24.26
C TYR A 631 22.45 17.42 -24.74
N PRO A 632 23.16 16.40 -24.22
CA PRO A 632 23.11 15.04 -24.77
C PRO A 632 21.77 14.32 -24.57
N LEU A 633 21.02 14.63 -23.50
CA LEU A 633 19.70 14.02 -23.27
C LEU A 633 18.67 14.65 -24.21
N LEU A 634 18.63 15.98 -24.30
CA LEU A 634 17.67 16.69 -25.14
C LEU A 634 17.90 16.42 -26.62
N ASP A 635 19.16 16.42 -27.08
CA ASP A 635 19.50 16.08 -28.46
C ASP A 635 19.09 14.65 -28.83
N ARG A 636 19.38 13.69 -27.95
CA ARG A 636 19.00 12.31 -28.20
C ARG A 636 17.47 12.18 -28.22
N ALA A 637 16.75 12.83 -27.30
CA ALA A 637 15.29 12.81 -27.27
C ALA A 637 14.69 13.37 -28.57
N ARG A 638 15.18 14.53 -29.03
CA ARG A 638 14.74 15.15 -30.28
C ARG A 638 14.99 14.23 -31.49
N ARG A 639 16.16 13.60 -31.59
CA ARG A 639 16.46 12.66 -32.68
C ARG A 639 15.56 11.42 -32.67
N VAL A 640 15.36 10.81 -31.51
CA VAL A 640 14.44 9.66 -31.37
C VAL A 640 13.01 10.05 -31.73
N ALA A 641 12.55 11.22 -31.29
CA ALA A 641 11.22 11.73 -31.64
C ALA A 641 11.11 11.99 -33.15
N SER A 642 12.13 12.59 -33.78
CA SER A 642 12.16 12.82 -35.23
C SER A 642 12.05 11.53 -36.03
N ASP A 643 12.72 10.44 -35.60
CA ASP A 643 12.64 9.14 -36.27
C ASP A 643 11.28 8.46 -36.03
N LEU A 644 10.66 8.66 -34.85
CA LEU A 644 9.29 8.19 -34.58
C LEU A 644 8.25 8.89 -35.44
N LEU A 645 8.42 10.19 -35.71
CA LEU A 645 7.51 10.97 -36.55
C LEU A 645 7.60 10.60 -38.03
N GLN A 646 8.64 9.90 -38.48
CA GLN A 646 8.72 9.32 -39.83
C GLN A 646 7.82 8.08 -40.01
N ILE A 647 7.26 7.54 -38.92
CA ILE A 647 6.27 6.46 -38.99
C ILE A 647 4.92 7.11 -39.37
N GLU A 648 4.54 6.95 -40.65
CA GLU A 648 3.32 7.54 -41.24
C GLU A 648 2.03 7.11 -40.52
N GLU A 649 1.96 5.87 -40.04
CA GLU A 649 0.81 5.38 -39.29
C GLU A 649 0.89 5.83 -37.82
N GLU A 650 0.03 6.78 -37.44
CA GLU A 650 -0.10 7.28 -36.06
C GLU A 650 -0.27 6.13 -35.06
N GLY A 651 -1.11 5.15 -35.41
CA GLY A 651 -1.33 3.98 -34.57
C GLY A 651 -0.05 3.17 -34.33
N GLY A 652 0.72 2.93 -35.39
CA GLY A 652 1.99 2.23 -35.29
C GLY A 652 3.02 2.96 -34.44
N ARG A 653 3.00 4.30 -34.40
CA ARG A 653 3.89 5.12 -33.56
C ARG A 653 3.54 4.95 -32.07
N TRP A 654 2.26 5.09 -31.72
CA TRP A 654 1.80 4.98 -30.34
C TRP A 654 1.86 3.56 -29.80
N GLU A 655 1.71 2.54 -30.64
CA GLU A 655 1.94 1.14 -30.27
C GLU A 655 3.39 0.92 -29.78
N LEU A 656 4.37 1.47 -30.49
CA LEU A 656 5.79 1.35 -30.12
C LEU A 656 6.10 2.09 -28.81
N ILE A 657 5.64 3.34 -28.67
CA ILE A 657 5.82 4.14 -27.44
C ILE A 657 5.18 3.43 -26.24
N THR A 658 3.95 2.93 -26.42
CA THR A 658 3.21 2.21 -25.39
C THR A 658 3.91 0.92 -24.98
N ALA A 659 4.46 0.15 -25.94
CA ALA A 659 5.20 -1.07 -25.64
C ALA A 659 6.41 -0.82 -24.72
N VAL A 660 7.14 0.28 -24.95
CA VAL A 660 8.25 0.71 -24.07
C VAL A 660 7.74 0.98 -22.66
N TRP A 661 6.68 1.76 -22.52
CA TRP A 661 6.14 2.13 -21.21
C TRP A 661 5.54 0.94 -20.45
N LEU A 662 4.84 0.04 -21.12
CA LEU A 662 4.29 -1.16 -20.49
C LEU A 662 5.40 -2.11 -20.02
N GLU A 663 6.48 -2.27 -20.79
CA GLU A 663 7.65 -3.05 -20.36
C GLU A 663 8.30 -2.42 -19.12
N MET A 664 8.53 -1.09 -19.13
CA MET A 664 9.06 -0.36 -17.98
C MET A 664 8.18 -0.49 -16.73
N LEU A 665 6.85 -0.41 -16.89
CA LEU A 665 5.90 -0.56 -15.79
C LEU A 665 5.95 -1.97 -15.19
N CYS A 666 5.92 -3.00 -16.04
CA CYS A 666 6.01 -4.38 -15.59
C CYS A 666 7.37 -4.67 -14.94
N TYR A 667 8.46 -4.18 -15.55
CA TYR A 667 9.81 -4.25 -14.99
C TYR A 667 9.86 -3.63 -13.59
N THR A 668 9.29 -2.44 -13.43
CA THR A 668 9.25 -1.76 -12.12
C THR A 668 8.41 -2.55 -11.13
N ALA A 669 7.25 -3.07 -11.54
CA ALA A 669 6.37 -3.86 -10.69
C ALA A 669 6.97 -5.18 -10.23
N HIS A 670 7.76 -5.85 -11.07
CA HIS A 670 8.39 -7.11 -10.72
C HIS A 670 9.61 -6.92 -9.81
N ASN A 671 10.46 -5.93 -10.12
CA ASN A 671 11.78 -5.80 -9.46
C ASN A 671 11.79 -4.83 -8.26
N CYS A 672 10.74 -4.04 -8.05
CA CYS A 672 10.60 -3.34 -6.78
C CYS A 672 10.44 -4.37 -5.65
N GLY A 673 11.31 -4.26 -4.63
CA GLY A 673 11.34 -5.21 -3.53
C GLY A 673 10.06 -5.20 -2.67
N ALA A 674 9.84 -6.27 -1.93
CA ALA A 674 8.71 -6.44 -1.01
C ALA A 674 8.43 -5.23 -0.11
N ALA A 675 9.49 -4.60 0.43
CA ALA A 675 9.38 -3.43 1.29
C ALA A 675 8.76 -2.22 0.56
N PHE A 676 9.09 -2.03 -0.73
CA PHE A 676 8.52 -0.96 -1.54
C PHE A 676 7.01 -1.17 -1.68
N HIS A 677 6.56 -2.35 -2.11
CA HIS A 677 5.14 -2.63 -2.30
C HIS A 677 4.37 -2.55 -0.99
N ALA A 678 4.90 -3.15 0.07
CA ALA A 678 4.23 -3.17 1.37
C ALA A 678 4.07 -1.76 1.98
N LYS A 679 5.06 -0.86 1.79
CA LYS A 679 4.94 0.54 2.21
C LYS A 679 3.75 1.22 1.53
N HIS A 680 3.60 1.04 0.22
CA HIS A 680 2.54 1.68 -0.57
C HIS A 680 1.14 1.14 -0.26
N LEU A 681 1.00 -0.09 0.26
CA LEU A 681 -0.28 -0.57 0.77
C LEU A 681 -0.85 0.29 1.91
N THR A 682 0.01 1.03 2.61
CA THR A 682 -0.39 1.83 3.76
C THR A 682 -0.62 3.31 3.47
N THR A 683 -0.49 3.70 2.20
CA THR A 683 -0.59 5.10 1.72
C THR A 683 -1.65 5.27 0.64
N GLY A 684 -2.74 4.50 0.71
CA GLY A 684 -3.82 4.52 -0.28
C GLY A 684 -3.63 3.58 -1.47
N GLY A 685 -2.63 2.69 -1.43
CA GLY A 685 -2.27 1.80 -2.53
C GLY A 685 -1.55 2.53 -3.67
N GLU A 686 -0.82 1.78 -4.48
CA GLU A 686 -0.13 2.29 -5.67
C GLU A 686 -0.44 1.39 -6.88
N PHE A 687 -0.55 1.98 -8.07
CA PHE A 687 -0.94 1.24 -9.26
C PHE A 687 0.08 0.15 -9.62
N VAL A 688 1.37 0.41 -9.44
CA VAL A 688 2.47 -0.54 -9.71
C VAL A 688 2.36 -1.82 -8.87
N THR A 689 1.80 -1.72 -7.66
CA THR A 689 1.54 -2.88 -6.80
C THR A 689 0.36 -3.72 -7.31
N HIS A 690 -0.62 -3.10 -7.98
CA HIS A 690 -1.67 -3.83 -8.68
C HIS A 690 -1.12 -4.52 -9.92
N VAL A 691 -0.22 -3.87 -10.67
CA VAL A 691 0.49 -4.50 -11.80
C VAL A 691 1.25 -5.74 -11.34
N LYS A 692 1.91 -5.70 -10.17
CA LYS A 692 2.54 -6.90 -9.58
C LYS A 692 1.52 -8.03 -9.38
N MET A 693 0.31 -7.74 -8.90
CA MET A 693 -0.74 -8.76 -8.77
C MET A 693 -1.32 -9.25 -10.10
N LEU A 694 -1.31 -8.42 -11.15
CA LEU A 694 -1.68 -8.86 -12.50
C LEU A 694 -0.61 -9.79 -13.08
N LEU A 695 0.68 -9.50 -12.88
CA LEU A 695 1.77 -10.41 -13.24
C LEU A 695 1.63 -11.76 -12.52
N PHE A 696 1.25 -11.74 -11.23
CA PHE A 696 0.93 -12.96 -10.48
C PHE A 696 -0.22 -13.76 -11.12
N MET A 697 -1.32 -13.08 -11.47
CA MET A 697 -2.49 -13.70 -12.10
C MET A 697 -2.18 -14.28 -13.48
N ALA A 698 -1.34 -13.60 -14.26
CA ALA A 698 -0.91 -14.05 -15.58
C ALA A 698 0.17 -15.15 -15.52
N GLY A 699 0.51 -15.64 -14.33
CA GLY A 699 1.41 -16.78 -14.16
C GLY A 699 2.89 -16.49 -14.31
N PHE A 700 3.31 -15.23 -14.43
CA PHE A 700 4.72 -14.85 -14.58
C PHE A 700 5.70 -15.51 -13.59
N PRO A 701 5.41 -15.64 -12.27
CA PRO A 701 6.30 -16.37 -11.35
C PRO A 701 6.53 -17.85 -11.69
N PHE A 702 5.66 -18.45 -12.52
CA PHE A 702 5.56 -19.88 -12.77
C PHE A 702 5.91 -20.28 -14.22
N LEU A 703 6.04 -19.30 -15.12
CA LEU A 703 6.22 -19.53 -16.57
C LEU A 703 7.69 -19.54 -17.03
N LYS A 704 8.68 -19.51 -16.13
CA LYS A 704 10.09 -19.60 -16.55
C LYS A 704 10.46 -21.02 -16.97
N ASP A 705 10.84 -21.18 -18.24
CA ASP A 705 11.56 -22.37 -18.69
C ASP A 705 12.91 -22.46 -17.96
N VAL A 706 13.20 -23.63 -17.41
CA VAL A 706 14.50 -23.95 -16.83
C VAL A 706 15.53 -23.90 -17.96
N LYS A 707 16.23 -22.77 -18.11
CA LYS A 707 17.49 -22.73 -18.87
C LYS A 707 18.53 -23.52 -18.09
N GLU A 708 18.59 -24.82 -18.43
CA GLU A 708 19.51 -25.85 -17.93
C GLU A 708 19.50 -26.07 -16.41
N PRO A 709 19.26 -27.31 -15.93
CA PRO A 709 19.47 -27.60 -14.53
C PRO A 709 20.97 -27.40 -14.21
N LEU A 710 21.27 -26.44 -13.32
CA LEU A 710 22.61 -26.19 -12.75
C LEU A 710 23.28 -27.47 -12.20
N PHE A 711 22.48 -28.48 -11.90
CA PHE A 711 22.93 -29.82 -11.57
C PHE A 711 22.48 -30.79 -12.68
N PRO A 712 23.40 -31.30 -13.53
CA PRO A 712 23.03 -32.34 -14.48
C PRO A 712 22.47 -33.54 -13.72
N ASN A 713 21.29 -34.01 -14.13
CA ASN A 713 20.69 -35.26 -13.65
C ASN A 713 21.60 -36.46 -14.01
N LYS A 714 22.67 -36.65 -13.23
CA LYS A 714 23.33 -37.94 -13.03
C LYS A 714 22.89 -38.49 -11.67
N ALA A 715 21.59 -38.68 -11.51
CA ALA A 715 21.05 -39.63 -10.57
C ALA A 715 20.05 -40.46 -11.36
N GLY A 716 20.45 -41.69 -11.70
CA GLY A 716 19.53 -42.67 -12.25
C GLY A 716 18.35 -42.87 -11.31
N ASN A 717 17.22 -43.29 -11.88
CA ASN A 717 16.03 -43.80 -11.20
C ASN A 717 16.27 -44.26 -9.74
N ILE A 718 15.76 -43.50 -8.77
CA ILE A 718 15.58 -43.98 -7.38
C ILE A 718 14.09 -44.04 -7.00
N TYR A 719 13.17 -43.83 -7.94
CA TYR A 719 11.75 -44.16 -7.76
C TYR A 719 11.25 -45.04 -8.90
N SER A 720 11.76 -46.27 -8.92
CA SER A 720 11.07 -47.48 -9.41
C SER A 720 10.86 -48.40 -8.22
#